data_AF-C6PZK4-F1
#
_entry.id   AF-C6PZK4-F1
#
_cell.length_a   1.000
_cell.length_b   1.000
_cell.length_c   1.000
_cell.angle_alpha   90.00
_cell.angle_beta   90.00
_cell.angle_gamma   90.00
#
_symmetry.space_group_name_H-M   'P 1'
#
loop_
_entity.id
_entity.type
_entity.pdbx_description
1 polymer ?
#
loop_
_entity_poly.entity_id
_entity_poly.type
_entity_poly.pdbx_seq_one_letter_code
_entity_poly.pdbx_strand_id
1 'polypeptide(L)'
;MKESKKIFSVLSQTVITGLIVVAVGTTVVKAKPVAISIDAEDNKTYEYQYQALRDSALAEVLNGKDDPQSKLYIDFVKRKKSIKAYYDDVRKAYISADIISEAAIKAVTGDTPFDFIAYLENSSTPITTLATPNKVAYDANGNLSIVVPPPPVVPVPSSDGGTYVPPTTYSVSGIITSHNNITFTGLTIGLYTQGDEEFQHPVGTGIIEDSGVFRINSPVVSGDYVLRIAASSETQEVTSTIHVPDNASYNITINSQEVAVGSGSVQGATAGDSTITGLVQGLKYIVTKGTNYYGVLADGTLSEAQTDRERAEDLAAALTGSAITGLTNGYIYKVEALTTPAELLINFTQGSTPGTTSAMAIPTNGNTLVYKISNAEIRSPYLGDTVTGTSPLAIGEDISGVDTVNNKYLAVYEIDGNGHVVGFSSTTLTSSSISPILVQPATTTAGAITLSPANGNRGASQNIEVIYTPGETMTNGTVLFTLPEGFSADLTTDKFKIADGEETALNQEEIGNNGQTVTLTDVNASTSSAIVLKLINKTIPDANTYNFKVAADSDGLGTAKTWSAGTETESAAFVSMPTCVISGRVNNPNGVVLSGCGVSLESAGGALIALGTLNADGTYTIITPFQDEICTVKLIGSYSGSSDNININTENLTDININIH
;
A
#
# COMPACT_ATOMS: atom_id res chain seq x y z
N MET A 1 9.14 -32.60 -25.49
CA MET A 1 10.23 -31.65 -25.83
C MET A 1 9.75 -30.28 -26.34
N LYS A 2 8.55 -30.12 -26.93
CA LYS A 2 8.04 -28.80 -27.39
C LYS A 2 7.60 -27.86 -26.25
N GLU A 3 7.03 -28.37 -25.17
CA GLU A 3 6.61 -27.53 -24.02
C GLU A 3 7.78 -27.05 -23.15
N SER A 4 8.84 -27.84 -23.06
CA SER A 4 10.07 -27.50 -22.34
C SER A 4 10.73 -26.23 -22.91
N LYS A 5 10.70 -26.04 -24.25
CA LYS A 5 11.28 -24.86 -24.92
C LYS A 5 10.59 -23.53 -24.56
N LYS A 6 9.28 -23.53 -24.29
CA LYS A 6 8.54 -22.33 -23.88
C LYS A 6 8.84 -21.93 -22.43
N ILE A 7 8.93 -22.92 -21.54
CA ILE A 7 9.34 -22.73 -20.14
C ILE A 7 10.79 -22.20 -20.08
N PHE A 8 11.67 -22.69 -20.96
CA PHE A 8 13.05 -22.19 -21.09
C PHE A 8 13.14 -20.74 -21.57
N SER A 9 12.30 -20.30 -22.51
CA SER A 9 12.30 -18.92 -23.01
C SER A 9 11.93 -17.92 -21.91
N VAL A 10 10.89 -18.21 -21.14
CA VAL A 10 10.36 -17.34 -20.06
C VAL A 10 11.27 -17.37 -18.84
N LEU A 11 11.80 -18.53 -18.44
CA LEU A 11 12.82 -18.59 -17.39
C LEU A 11 14.09 -17.85 -17.82
N SER A 12 14.51 -17.90 -19.10
CA SER A 12 15.77 -17.27 -19.50
C SER A 12 15.81 -15.75 -19.34
N GLN A 13 14.69 -15.01 -19.40
CA GLN A 13 14.73 -13.56 -19.18
C GLN A 13 14.80 -13.22 -17.70
N THR A 14 13.92 -13.78 -16.87
CA THR A 14 13.84 -13.47 -15.43
C THR A 14 15.01 -14.09 -14.64
N VAL A 15 15.47 -15.27 -15.04
CA VAL A 15 16.60 -15.97 -14.41
C VAL A 15 17.94 -15.36 -14.82
N ILE A 16 18.09 -14.75 -16.00
CA ILE A 16 19.35 -14.08 -16.37
C ILE A 16 19.51 -12.74 -15.64
N THR A 17 18.46 -11.94 -15.50
CA THR A 17 18.51 -10.73 -14.67
C THR A 17 18.74 -11.09 -13.19
N GLY A 18 18.22 -12.23 -12.73
CA GLY A 18 18.48 -12.77 -11.38
C GLY A 18 19.88 -13.39 -11.18
N LEU A 19 20.42 -14.14 -12.15
CA LEU A 19 21.73 -14.79 -12.06
C LEU A 19 22.90 -13.79 -12.14
N ILE A 20 22.70 -12.66 -12.81
CA ILE A 20 23.71 -11.59 -12.90
C ILE A 20 23.89 -10.87 -11.52
N VAL A 21 22.98 -11.09 -10.56
CA VAL A 21 22.95 -10.45 -9.23
C VAL A 21 23.33 -11.40 -8.07
N VAL A 22 24.12 -12.45 -8.30
CA VAL A 22 24.59 -13.31 -7.18
C VAL A 22 25.75 -12.64 -6.41
N ALA A 23 25.56 -12.54 -5.09
CA ALA A 23 26.40 -11.81 -4.13
C ALA A 23 27.79 -12.44 -3.91
N VAL A 24 28.78 -11.56 -3.69
CA VAL A 24 30.20 -11.89 -3.48
C VAL A 24 30.42 -12.33 -2.03
N GLY A 25 30.73 -13.61 -1.81
CA GLY A 25 31.24 -14.16 -0.55
C GLY A 25 32.70 -14.63 -0.70
N THR A 26 33.50 -14.43 0.34
CA THR A 26 34.97 -14.38 0.34
C THR A 26 35.73 -15.71 0.14
N THR A 27 36.88 -15.60 -0.55
CA THR A 27 38.14 -16.34 -0.43
C THR A 27 38.14 -17.88 -0.36
N VAL A 28 38.08 -18.53 -1.52
CA VAL A 28 39.00 -19.58 -2.02
C VAL A 28 39.08 -19.34 -3.54
N VAL A 29 40.14 -19.74 -4.26
CA VAL A 29 40.24 -19.54 -5.72
C VAL A 29 39.17 -20.39 -6.42
N LYS A 30 37.94 -19.88 -6.44
CA LYS A 30 36.76 -20.49 -7.04
C LYS A 30 36.74 -20.16 -8.53
N ALA A 31 36.42 -21.13 -9.38
CA ALA A 31 36.34 -20.93 -10.83
C ALA A 31 35.32 -19.82 -11.12
N LYS A 32 35.68 -18.87 -11.98
CA LYS A 32 34.79 -17.78 -12.35
C LYS A 32 34.39 -17.97 -13.80
N PRO A 33 33.10 -17.86 -14.16
CA PRO A 33 32.75 -17.70 -15.57
C PRO A 33 33.45 -16.43 -16.07
N VAL A 34 34.37 -16.58 -17.03
CA VAL A 34 35.10 -15.43 -17.58
C VAL A 34 34.46 -14.96 -18.88
N ALA A 35 33.76 -15.83 -19.60
CA ALA A 35 32.99 -15.45 -20.77
C ALA A 35 31.71 -16.27 -20.95
N ILE A 36 30.75 -15.68 -21.68
CA ILE A 36 29.52 -16.33 -22.14
C ILE A 36 29.54 -16.33 -23.66
N SER A 37 29.30 -17.49 -24.27
CA SER A 37 29.13 -17.63 -25.72
C SER A 37 27.67 -17.82 -26.09
N ILE A 38 27.21 -17.10 -27.11
CA ILE A 38 25.85 -17.19 -27.66
C ILE A 38 25.89 -17.62 -29.12
N ASP A 39 24.86 -18.32 -29.57
CA ASP A 39 24.53 -18.38 -30.98
C ASP A 39 23.63 -17.18 -31.33
N ALA A 40 23.96 -16.50 -32.42
CA ALA A 40 23.21 -15.36 -32.92
C ALA A 40 22.30 -15.70 -34.11
N GLU A 41 21.40 -14.79 -34.45
CA GLU A 41 20.50 -14.94 -35.61
C GLU A 41 21.24 -15.08 -36.95
N ASP A 42 22.45 -14.53 -37.05
CA ASP A 42 23.31 -14.64 -38.25
C ASP A 42 24.10 -15.97 -38.31
N ASN A 43 23.74 -16.94 -37.46
CA ASN A 43 24.38 -18.25 -37.32
C ASN A 43 25.88 -18.20 -36.94
N LYS A 44 26.35 -17.09 -36.36
CA LYS A 44 27.69 -16.99 -35.78
C LYS A 44 27.65 -17.16 -34.26
N THR A 45 28.78 -17.59 -33.71
CA THR A 45 28.99 -17.62 -32.27
C THR A 45 29.74 -16.36 -31.81
N TYR A 46 29.17 -15.67 -30.83
CA TYR A 46 29.75 -14.48 -30.20
C TYR A 46 30.11 -14.76 -28.76
N GLU A 47 31.26 -14.26 -28.30
CA GLU A 47 31.74 -14.38 -26.93
C GLU A 47 31.80 -13.01 -26.25
N TYR A 48 31.15 -12.91 -25.09
CA TYR A 48 31.11 -11.73 -24.24
C TYR A 48 31.86 -12.01 -22.94
N GLN A 49 32.72 -11.09 -22.51
CA GLN A 49 33.38 -11.19 -21.21
C GLN A 49 32.34 -11.03 -20.09
N TYR A 50 32.29 -11.99 -19.18
CA TYR A 50 31.23 -12.11 -18.18
C TYR A 50 31.12 -10.86 -17.29
N GLN A 51 32.25 -10.40 -16.76
CA GLN A 51 32.28 -9.23 -15.87
C GLN A 51 31.81 -7.97 -16.59
N ALA A 52 32.31 -7.73 -17.81
CA ALA A 52 31.91 -6.56 -18.60
C ALA A 52 30.41 -6.60 -18.97
N LEU A 53 29.89 -7.78 -19.31
CA LEU A 53 28.47 -7.95 -19.62
C LEU A 53 27.60 -7.72 -18.38
N ARG A 54 28.03 -8.20 -17.21
CA ARG A 54 27.36 -7.96 -15.92
C ARG A 54 27.32 -6.48 -15.57
N ASP A 55 28.46 -5.79 -15.66
CA ASP A 55 28.53 -4.36 -15.35
C ASP A 55 27.66 -3.54 -16.31
N SER A 56 27.63 -3.95 -17.59
CA SER A 56 26.77 -3.34 -18.61
C SER A 56 25.27 -3.55 -18.35
N ALA A 57 24.88 -4.76 -17.92
CA ALA A 57 23.49 -5.04 -17.54
C ALA A 57 23.07 -4.23 -16.30
N LEU A 58 23.96 -4.09 -15.32
CA LEU A 58 23.69 -3.28 -14.13
C LEU A 58 23.52 -1.79 -14.49
N ALA A 59 24.35 -1.27 -15.41
CA ALA A 59 24.20 0.10 -15.90
C ALA A 59 22.85 0.31 -16.61
N GLU A 60 22.38 -0.65 -17.41
CA GLU A 60 21.05 -0.57 -18.03
C GLU A 60 19.92 -0.51 -16.98
N VAL A 61 19.98 -1.35 -15.94
CA VAL A 61 18.97 -1.39 -14.87
C VAL A 61 18.95 -0.09 -14.06
N LEU A 62 20.11 0.46 -13.73
CA LEU A 62 20.23 1.65 -12.88
C LEU A 62 19.98 2.95 -13.64
N ASN A 63 20.48 3.05 -14.88
CA ASN A 63 20.56 4.32 -15.62
C ASN A 63 19.76 4.29 -16.94
N GLY A 64 19.17 3.15 -17.29
CA GLY A 64 18.38 2.96 -18.51
C GLY A 64 19.20 2.56 -19.74
N LYS A 65 18.47 2.18 -20.79
CA LYS A 65 18.98 1.72 -22.10
C LYS A 65 19.79 2.76 -22.90
N ASP A 66 19.73 4.03 -22.51
CA ASP A 66 20.49 5.11 -23.17
C ASP A 66 21.87 5.34 -22.51
N ASP A 67 22.18 4.65 -21.42
CA ASP A 67 23.48 4.75 -20.76
C ASP A 67 24.61 4.20 -21.66
N PRO A 68 25.68 4.96 -21.93
CA PRO A 68 26.82 4.47 -22.73
C PRO A 68 27.45 3.15 -22.24
N GLN A 69 27.42 2.88 -20.94
CA GLN A 69 27.91 1.66 -20.31
C GLN A 69 26.96 0.46 -20.51
N SER A 70 25.70 0.68 -20.88
CA SER A 70 24.71 -0.39 -21.16
C SER A 70 24.85 -1.04 -22.55
N LYS A 71 25.65 -0.45 -23.45
CA LYS A 71 25.75 -0.86 -24.86
C LYS A 71 26.08 -2.33 -25.06
N LEU A 72 26.97 -2.91 -24.24
CA LEU A 72 27.38 -4.31 -24.38
C LEU A 72 26.22 -5.28 -24.05
N TYR A 73 25.44 -4.98 -23.02
CA TYR A 73 24.24 -5.75 -22.68
C TYR A 73 23.16 -5.62 -23.74
N ILE A 74 22.93 -4.42 -24.28
CA ILE A 74 21.97 -4.20 -25.36
C ILE A 74 22.35 -4.99 -26.62
N ASP A 75 23.64 -5.01 -27.00
CA ASP A 75 24.11 -5.81 -28.14
C ASP A 75 23.94 -7.33 -27.87
N PHE A 76 24.25 -7.78 -26.65
CA PHE A 76 24.03 -9.17 -26.24
C PHE A 76 22.56 -9.57 -26.38
N VAL A 77 21.62 -8.80 -25.82
CA VAL A 77 20.18 -9.08 -25.92
C VAL A 77 19.71 -9.07 -27.37
N LYS A 78 20.20 -8.12 -28.18
CA LYS A 78 19.84 -8.01 -29.60
C LYS A 78 20.33 -9.18 -30.45
N ARG A 79 21.54 -9.71 -30.20
CA ARG A 79 22.11 -10.79 -31.01
C ARG A 79 21.68 -12.18 -30.56
N LYS A 80 21.36 -12.36 -29.27
CA LYS A 80 21.17 -13.68 -28.66
C LYS A 80 19.95 -14.40 -29.21
N LYS A 81 20.20 -15.49 -29.94
CA LYS A 81 19.22 -16.55 -30.23
C LYS A 81 19.20 -17.59 -29.11
N SER A 82 20.37 -18.03 -28.64
CA SER A 82 20.52 -18.97 -27.51
C SER A 82 21.87 -18.82 -26.81
N ILE A 83 21.95 -19.19 -25.52
CA ILE A 83 23.25 -19.34 -24.85
C ILE A 83 23.82 -20.69 -25.24
N LYS A 84 25.07 -20.71 -25.70
CA LYS A 84 25.76 -21.91 -26.17
C LYS A 84 26.64 -22.53 -25.10
N ALA A 85 27.46 -21.71 -24.45
CA ALA A 85 28.43 -22.19 -23.47
C ALA A 85 28.92 -21.09 -22.52
N TYR A 86 29.53 -21.51 -21.41
CA TYR A 86 30.25 -20.66 -20.46
C TYR A 86 31.72 -21.06 -20.45
N TYR A 87 32.62 -20.07 -20.51
CA TYR A 87 34.06 -20.31 -20.46
C TYR A 87 34.55 -20.34 -19.01
N ASP A 88 35.13 -21.47 -18.62
CA ASP A 88 35.75 -21.69 -17.32
C ASP A 88 37.26 -21.39 -17.41
N ASP A 89 37.72 -20.44 -16.60
CA ASP A 89 39.11 -20.00 -16.57
C ASP A 89 40.07 -20.93 -15.83
N VAL A 90 39.58 -21.76 -14.93
CA VAL A 90 40.37 -22.78 -14.23
C VAL A 90 40.61 -23.96 -15.16
N ARG A 91 39.57 -24.40 -15.87
CA ARG A 91 39.65 -25.55 -16.79
C ARG A 91 40.15 -25.20 -18.19
N LYS A 92 40.16 -23.90 -18.52
CA LYS A 92 40.47 -23.38 -19.86
C LYS A 92 39.61 -24.01 -20.95
N ALA A 93 38.34 -24.29 -20.63
CA ALA A 93 37.41 -25.02 -21.49
C ALA A 93 36.01 -24.41 -21.43
N TYR A 94 35.19 -24.69 -22.45
CA TYR A 94 33.79 -24.30 -22.46
C TYR A 94 32.92 -25.40 -21.86
N ILE A 95 31.93 -25.01 -21.06
CA ILE A 95 30.89 -25.88 -20.51
C ILE A 95 29.58 -25.56 -21.23
N SER A 96 28.91 -26.58 -21.77
CA SER A 96 27.66 -26.39 -22.51
C SER A 96 26.57 -25.79 -21.62
N ALA A 97 25.85 -24.80 -22.16
CA ALA A 97 24.70 -24.21 -21.47
C ALA A 97 23.58 -25.22 -21.25
N ASP A 98 23.45 -26.23 -22.10
CA ASP A 98 22.44 -27.29 -21.96
C ASP A 98 22.67 -28.12 -20.68
N ILE A 99 23.93 -28.45 -20.38
CA ILE A 99 24.31 -29.22 -19.18
C ILE A 99 23.93 -28.46 -17.91
N ILE A 100 24.25 -27.15 -17.89
CA ILE A 100 23.94 -26.28 -16.76
C ILE A 100 22.43 -26.06 -16.63
N SER A 101 21.74 -25.90 -17.76
CA SER A 101 20.29 -25.69 -17.84
C SER A 101 19.51 -26.90 -17.33
N GLU A 102 19.89 -28.11 -17.72
CA GLU A 102 19.29 -29.35 -17.24
C GLU A 102 19.48 -29.50 -15.72
N ALA A 103 20.68 -29.19 -15.21
CA ALA A 103 20.98 -29.20 -13.80
C ALA A 103 20.13 -28.18 -13.00
N ALA A 104 19.97 -26.96 -13.51
CA ALA A 104 19.16 -25.93 -12.89
C ALA A 104 17.68 -26.32 -12.83
N ILE A 105 17.14 -26.89 -13.91
CA ILE A 105 15.75 -27.39 -13.91
C ILE A 105 15.57 -28.50 -12.88
N LYS A 106 16.51 -29.45 -12.81
CA LYS A 106 16.44 -30.54 -11.83
C LYS A 106 16.49 -30.02 -10.39
N ALA A 107 17.29 -28.98 -10.14
CA ALA A 107 17.36 -28.34 -8.83
C ALA A 107 16.04 -27.67 -8.44
N VAL A 108 15.46 -26.86 -9.34
CA VAL A 108 14.18 -26.16 -9.12
C VAL A 108 13.01 -27.12 -8.97
N THR A 109 12.94 -28.15 -9.81
CA THR A 109 11.85 -29.15 -9.74
C THR A 109 11.99 -30.11 -8.56
N GLY A 110 13.20 -30.25 -8.01
CA GLY A 110 13.50 -31.08 -6.85
C GLY A 110 13.58 -30.31 -5.53
N ASP A 111 13.22 -29.03 -5.50
CA ASP A 111 13.29 -28.15 -4.32
C ASP A 111 14.69 -28.10 -3.66
N THR A 112 15.74 -28.16 -4.50
CA THR A 112 17.14 -28.07 -4.06
C THR A 112 17.80 -26.81 -4.60
N PRO A 113 18.72 -26.18 -3.83
CA PRO A 113 19.44 -25.00 -4.30
C PRO A 113 20.35 -25.36 -5.48
N PHE A 114 20.31 -24.55 -6.53
CA PHE A 114 21.20 -24.66 -7.68
C PHE A 114 22.49 -23.88 -7.44
N ASP A 115 23.64 -24.58 -7.41
CA ASP A 115 24.97 -23.95 -7.36
C ASP A 115 25.63 -23.97 -8.73
N PHE A 116 25.57 -22.84 -9.43
CA PHE A 116 26.17 -22.67 -10.75
C PHE A 116 27.70 -22.86 -10.74
N ILE A 117 28.38 -22.44 -9.66
CA ILE A 117 29.84 -22.47 -9.57
C ILE A 117 30.34 -23.92 -9.43
N ALA A 118 29.60 -24.76 -8.70
CA ALA A 118 29.92 -26.18 -8.56
C ALA A 118 30.00 -26.92 -9.91
N TYR A 119 29.24 -26.48 -10.92
CA TYR A 119 29.28 -27.09 -12.26
C TYR A 119 30.50 -26.68 -13.08
N LEU A 120 30.96 -25.44 -12.95
CA LEU A 120 32.19 -24.99 -13.59
C LEU A 120 33.38 -25.74 -12.98
N GLU A 121 33.51 -25.72 -11.64
CA GLU A 121 34.63 -26.32 -10.91
C GLU A 121 34.73 -27.84 -11.01
N ASN A 122 33.61 -28.53 -11.30
CA ASN A 122 33.61 -29.98 -11.35
C ASN A 122 34.29 -30.47 -12.63
N SER A 123 35.50 -31.02 -12.48
CA SER A 123 36.28 -31.67 -13.56
C SER A 123 35.52 -32.78 -14.30
N SER A 124 34.50 -33.37 -13.67
CA SER A 124 33.63 -34.38 -14.28
C SER A 124 32.52 -33.79 -15.15
N THR A 125 32.24 -32.49 -15.06
CA THR A 125 31.28 -31.82 -15.95
C THR A 125 31.82 -31.86 -17.39
N PRO A 126 31.09 -32.41 -18.37
CA PRO A 126 31.57 -32.50 -19.75
C PRO A 126 31.91 -31.13 -20.35
N ILE A 127 33.02 -31.06 -21.09
CA ILE A 127 33.43 -29.87 -21.85
C ILE A 127 32.85 -29.93 -23.27
N THR A 128 32.66 -28.76 -23.87
CA THR A 128 32.30 -28.62 -25.28
C THR A 128 33.39 -27.82 -26.02
N THR A 129 33.55 -28.08 -27.32
CA THR A 129 34.46 -27.32 -28.20
C THR A 129 33.65 -26.34 -29.03
N LEU A 130 34.04 -25.06 -29.00
CA LEU A 130 33.45 -24.04 -29.86
C LEU A 130 34.36 -23.79 -31.07
N ALA A 131 33.74 -23.60 -32.24
CA ALA A 131 34.41 -22.93 -33.34
C ALA A 131 34.80 -21.51 -32.87
N THR A 132 36.01 -21.05 -33.20
CA THR A 132 36.63 -19.83 -32.66
C THR A 132 35.61 -18.67 -32.63
N PRO A 133 35.11 -18.28 -31.45
CA PRO A 133 34.01 -17.33 -31.38
C PRO A 133 34.47 -15.92 -31.72
N ASN A 134 33.55 -15.11 -32.28
CA ASN A 134 33.78 -13.69 -32.47
C ASN A 134 33.75 -12.99 -31.11
N LYS A 135 34.85 -12.37 -30.69
CA LYS A 135 34.92 -11.74 -29.38
C LYS A 135 34.35 -10.33 -29.44
N VAL A 136 33.41 -10.04 -28.54
CA VAL A 136 32.78 -8.72 -28.39
C VAL A 136 33.38 -8.04 -27.16
N ALA A 137 33.99 -6.87 -27.36
CA ALA A 137 34.61 -6.08 -26.30
C ALA A 137 34.49 -4.59 -26.58
N TYR A 138 34.78 -3.77 -25.59
CA TYR A 138 34.99 -2.34 -25.79
C TYR A 138 36.38 -2.09 -26.41
N ASP A 139 36.44 -1.20 -27.40
CA ASP A 139 37.70 -0.61 -27.85
C ASP A 139 38.20 0.46 -26.85
N ALA A 140 39.39 1.01 -27.11
CA ALA A 140 39.99 2.03 -26.25
C ALA A 140 39.17 3.32 -26.13
N ASN A 141 38.18 3.53 -27.00
CA ASN A 141 37.29 4.69 -27.01
C ASN A 141 35.91 4.38 -26.40
N GLY A 142 35.70 3.18 -25.85
CA GLY A 142 34.41 2.77 -25.28
C GLY A 142 33.35 2.41 -26.33
N ASN A 143 33.73 2.16 -27.59
CA ASN A 143 32.83 1.64 -28.61
C ASN A 143 32.88 0.11 -28.65
N LEU A 144 31.80 -0.53 -29.11
CA LEU A 144 31.77 -1.97 -29.31
C LEU A 144 32.64 -2.36 -30.52
N SER A 145 33.55 -3.30 -30.32
CA SER A 145 34.39 -3.89 -31.35
C SER A 145 34.19 -5.41 -31.39
N ILE A 146 34.14 -5.95 -32.60
CA ILE A 146 34.06 -7.38 -32.85
C ILE A 146 35.39 -7.81 -33.44
N VAL A 147 36.15 -8.61 -32.68
CA VAL A 147 37.40 -9.19 -33.16
C VAL A 147 37.07 -10.52 -33.84
N VAL A 148 37.06 -10.50 -35.17
CA VAL A 148 36.86 -11.70 -36.00
C VAL A 148 38.20 -12.45 -36.10
N PRO A 149 38.27 -13.74 -35.73
CA PRO A 149 39.49 -14.53 -35.91
C PRO A 149 39.81 -14.69 -37.40
N PRO A 150 41.10 -14.72 -37.80
CA PRO A 150 41.49 -14.94 -39.18
C PRO A 150 40.93 -16.28 -39.70
N PRO A 151 40.49 -16.35 -40.97
CA PRO A 151 39.95 -17.59 -41.53
C PRO A 151 40.97 -18.73 -41.42
N PRO A 152 40.56 -19.94 -41.05
CA PRO A 152 41.46 -21.09 -41.08
C PRO A 152 41.92 -21.35 -42.53
N VAL A 153 43.24 -21.41 -42.73
CA VAL A 153 43.85 -21.74 -44.04
C VAL A 153 43.58 -23.22 -44.33
N VAL A 154 42.69 -23.49 -45.29
CA VAL A 154 42.37 -24.85 -45.74
C VAL A 154 43.40 -25.31 -46.78
N PRO A 155 44.04 -26.48 -46.65
CA PRO A 155 44.88 -27.05 -47.70
C PRO A 155 44.01 -27.58 -48.84
N VAL A 156 44.32 -27.17 -50.08
CA VAL A 156 43.66 -27.60 -51.32
C VAL A 156 44.12 -29.03 -51.69
N PRO A 157 43.23 -30.01 -51.89
CA PRO A 157 43.58 -31.30 -52.49
C PRO A 157 43.60 -31.22 -54.03
N SER A 158 44.58 -31.91 -54.61
CA SER A 158 44.86 -32.04 -56.04
C SER A 158 43.78 -32.82 -56.80
N SER A 159 43.45 -32.34 -58.00
CA SER A 159 42.61 -33.00 -59.00
C SER A 159 43.33 -34.15 -59.70
N ASP A 160 42.68 -35.30 -59.85
CA ASP A 160 43.08 -36.34 -60.81
C ASP A 160 41.95 -36.59 -61.83
N GLY A 161 42.36 -36.78 -63.08
CA GLY A 161 41.50 -36.65 -64.27
C GLY A 161 40.82 -37.95 -64.67
N GLY A 162 39.52 -37.86 -64.96
CA GLY A 162 38.76 -38.85 -65.70
C GLY A 162 37.75 -38.15 -66.60
N THR A 163 37.79 -38.45 -67.90
CA THR A 163 36.89 -37.90 -68.93
C THR A 163 35.47 -38.42 -68.72
N TYR A 164 34.64 -37.59 -68.07
CA TYR A 164 33.19 -37.74 -67.97
C TYR A 164 32.54 -37.10 -69.20
N VAL A 165 31.70 -37.86 -69.90
CA VAL A 165 30.77 -37.28 -70.88
C VAL A 165 29.59 -36.75 -70.06
N PRO A 166 29.40 -35.42 -69.97
CA PRO A 166 28.35 -34.87 -69.13
C PRO A 166 26.97 -35.29 -69.68
N PRO A 167 26.04 -35.71 -68.81
CA PRO A 167 24.66 -35.94 -69.19
C PRO A 167 24.07 -34.61 -69.69
N THR A 168 23.16 -34.69 -70.66
CA THR A 168 22.43 -33.52 -71.12
C THR A 168 21.67 -32.93 -69.93
N THR A 169 22.00 -31.68 -69.60
CA THR A 169 21.34 -30.96 -68.51
C THR A 169 20.35 -29.94 -69.04
N TYR A 170 19.27 -29.71 -68.31
CA TYR A 170 18.20 -28.79 -68.63
C TYR A 170 18.13 -27.67 -67.60
N SER A 171 17.77 -26.47 -68.05
CA SER A 171 17.42 -25.34 -67.18
C SER A 171 15.92 -25.35 -66.89
N VAL A 172 15.55 -25.18 -65.63
CA VAL A 172 14.14 -25.10 -65.21
C VAL A 172 13.77 -23.64 -64.97
N SER A 173 12.78 -23.15 -65.71
CA SER A 173 12.20 -21.81 -65.56
C SER A 173 10.67 -21.85 -65.69
N GLY A 174 10.01 -20.77 -65.29
CA GLY A 174 8.56 -20.66 -65.39
C GLY A 174 8.02 -19.34 -64.87
N ILE A 175 6.70 -19.22 -64.82
CA ILE A 175 5.96 -18.06 -64.30
C ILE A 175 5.05 -18.54 -63.18
N ILE A 176 5.12 -17.87 -62.04
CA ILE A 176 4.17 -18.01 -60.95
C ILE A 176 3.08 -16.95 -61.15
N THR A 177 1.84 -17.40 -61.18
CA THR A 177 0.66 -16.55 -61.18
C THR A 177 0.00 -16.61 -59.80
N SER A 178 -0.39 -15.47 -59.24
CA SER A 178 -1.13 -15.42 -57.99
C SER A 178 -2.60 -15.10 -58.28
N HIS A 179 -3.51 -15.85 -57.66
CA HIS A 179 -4.83 -15.31 -57.37
C HIS A 179 -4.67 -14.42 -56.12
N ASN A 180 -5.03 -13.15 -56.23
CA ASN A 180 -5.07 -12.16 -55.12
C ASN A 180 -3.77 -11.38 -54.81
N ASN A 181 -3.01 -10.95 -55.84
CA ASN A 181 -1.93 -9.95 -55.69
C ASN A 181 -0.83 -10.29 -54.66
N ILE A 182 -0.47 -11.57 -54.50
CA ILE A 182 0.66 -11.98 -53.66
C ILE A 182 1.93 -11.33 -54.23
N THR A 183 2.68 -10.59 -53.40
CA THR A 183 4.02 -10.10 -53.76
C THR A 183 5.02 -11.24 -53.71
N PHE A 184 5.74 -11.47 -54.80
CA PHE A 184 6.73 -12.56 -54.90
C PHE A 184 8.06 -12.26 -54.19
N THR A 185 8.25 -11.03 -53.71
CA THR A 185 9.46 -10.59 -53.03
C THR A 185 9.72 -11.41 -51.76
N GLY A 186 10.89 -12.06 -51.68
CA GLY A 186 11.31 -12.85 -50.52
C GLY A 186 10.85 -14.32 -50.52
N LEU A 187 10.16 -14.77 -51.57
CA LEU A 187 9.92 -16.19 -51.80
C LEU A 187 11.19 -16.88 -52.29
N THR A 188 11.40 -18.10 -51.81
CA THR A 188 12.46 -19.00 -52.31
C THR A 188 11.82 -20.15 -53.06
N ILE A 189 12.53 -20.65 -54.05
CA ILE A 189 12.11 -21.80 -54.85
C ILE A 189 13.19 -22.86 -54.80
N GLY A 190 12.79 -24.05 -54.40
CA GLY A 190 13.64 -25.23 -54.38
C GLY A 190 13.07 -26.31 -55.29
N LEU A 191 13.96 -27.00 -55.98
CA LEU A 191 13.66 -28.16 -56.79
C LEU A 191 14.20 -29.39 -56.07
N TYR A 192 13.36 -30.41 -55.91
CA TYR A 192 13.65 -31.62 -55.14
C TYR A 192 13.36 -32.85 -56.01
N THR A 193 14.10 -33.93 -55.80
CA THR A 193 13.73 -35.22 -56.41
C THR A 193 12.42 -35.70 -55.81
N GLN A 194 11.59 -36.41 -56.60
CA GLN A 194 10.29 -36.93 -56.14
C GLN A 194 10.37 -37.80 -54.86
N GLY A 195 11.51 -38.43 -54.56
CA GLY A 195 11.71 -39.23 -53.34
C GLY A 195 12.15 -38.45 -52.09
N ASP A 196 12.34 -37.13 -52.16
CA ASP A 196 12.70 -36.29 -51.01
C ASP A 196 11.45 -35.68 -50.37
N GLU A 197 10.67 -36.50 -49.67
CA GLU A 197 9.39 -36.10 -49.05
C GLU A 197 9.54 -35.04 -47.95
N GLU A 198 10.73 -34.93 -47.35
CA GLU A 198 11.02 -33.95 -46.30
C GLU A 198 11.67 -32.66 -46.83
N PHE A 199 11.92 -32.58 -48.15
CA PHE A 199 12.53 -31.43 -48.82
C PHE A 199 13.87 -30.98 -48.19
N GLN A 200 14.72 -31.93 -47.79
CA GLN A 200 15.99 -31.61 -47.13
C GLN A 200 17.14 -31.37 -48.12
N HIS A 201 17.06 -31.90 -49.34
CA HIS A 201 18.16 -31.95 -50.30
C HIS A 201 17.75 -31.37 -51.65
N PRO A 202 17.69 -30.02 -51.80
CA PRO A 202 17.34 -29.42 -53.08
C PRO A 202 18.39 -29.77 -54.14
N VAL A 203 17.95 -30.32 -55.27
CA VAL A 203 18.79 -30.50 -56.46
C VAL A 203 19.07 -29.18 -57.17
N GLY A 204 18.26 -28.16 -56.89
CA GLY A 204 18.48 -26.80 -57.35
C GLY A 204 17.69 -25.80 -56.54
N THR A 205 18.22 -24.57 -56.46
CA THR A 205 17.51 -23.43 -55.88
C THR A 205 17.48 -22.29 -56.89
N GLY A 206 16.50 -21.42 -56.72
CA GLY A 206 16.30 -20.26 -57.56
C GLY A 206 15.77 -19.07 -56.78
N ILE A 207 15.67 -17.97 -57.50
CA ILE A 207 14.96 -16.77 -57.05
C ILE A 207 13.72 -16.57 -57.93
N ILE A 208 12.68 -16.00 -57.33
CA ILE A 208 11.48 -15.55 -58.03
C ILE A 208 11.61 -14.04 -58.17
N GLU A 209 11.55 -13.54 -59.41
CA GLU A 209 11.51 -12.12 -59.73
C GLU A 209 10.16 -11.52 -59.30
N ASP A 210 10.08 -10.20 -59.10
CA ASP A 210 8.80 -9.53 -58.76
C ASP A 210 7.71 -9.71 -59.84
N SER A 211 8.11 -10.08 -61.05
CA SER A 211 7.23 -10.45 -62.17
C SER A 211 6.59 -11.84 -62.04
N GLY A 212 6.96 -12.62 -61.01
CA GLY A 212 6.59 -14.02 -60.84
C GLY A 212 7.44 -15.00 -61.67
N VAL A 213 8.37 -14.50 -62.50
CA VAL A 213 9.29 -15.34 -63.26
C VAL A 213 10.30 -15.97 -62.31
N PHE A 214 10.52 -17.28 -62.43
CA PHE A 214 11.54 -17.98 -61.66
C PHE A 214 12.55 -18.68 -62.55
N ARG A 215 13.77 -18.83 -62.02
CA ARG A 215 14.87 -19.57 -62.65
C ARG A 215 15.60 -20.40 -61.62
N ILE A 216 15.75 -21.70 -61.86
CA ILE A 216 16.60 -22.58 -61.07
C ILE A 216 18.00 -22.58 -61.69
N ASN A 217 19.00 -22.15 -60.91
CA ASN A 217 20.36 -21.97 -61.42
C ASN A 217 21.13 -23.28 -61.56
N SER A 218 20.59 -24.38 -61.03
CA SER A 218 21.21 -25.70 -61.12
C SER A 218 20.72 -26.44 -62.37
N PRO A 219 21.62 -26.82 -63.28
CA PRO A 219 21.29 -27.74 -64.36
C PRO A 219 20.83 -29.08 -63.78
N VAL A 220 19.70 -29.61 -64.25
CA VAL A 220 19.16 -30.92 -63.83
C VAL A 220 19.05 -31.89 -64.99
N VAL A 221 19.14 -33.18 -64.71
CA VAL A 221 18.90 -34.24 -65.71
C VAL A 221 17.39 -34.45 -65.92
N SER A 222 17.01 -35.10 -67.02
CA SER A 222 15.60 -35.46 -67.25
C SER A 222 15.08 -36.36 -66.12
N GLY A 223 13.88 -36.07 -65.62
CA GLY A 223 13.22 -36.79 -64.53
C GLY A 223 12.02 -36.04 -63.93
N ASP A 224 11.35 -36.69 -62.98
CA ASP A 224 10.28 -36.10 -62.17
C ASP A 224 10.85 -35.39 -60.93
N TYR A 225 10.40 -34.16 -60.73
CA TYR A 225 10.82 -33.32 -59.62
C TYR A 225 9.62 -32.71 -58.91
N VAL A 226 9.82 -32.34 -57.65
CA VAL A 226 8.88 -31.52 -56.88
C VAL A 226 9.47 -30.13 -56.76
N LEU A 227 8.73 -29.15 -57.26
CA LEU A 227 9.03 -27.75 -57.10
C LEU A 227 8.30 -27.24 -55.86
N ARG A 228 9.07 -26.74 -54.88
CA ARG A 228 8.56 -26.20 -53.62
C ARG A 228 8.84 -24.70 -53.58
N ILE A 229 7.78 -23.93 -53.40
CA ILE A 229 7.82 -22.47 -53.23
C ILE A 229 7.50 -22.21 -51.77
N ALA A 230 8.44 -21.59 -51.06
CA ALA A 230 8.31 -21.29 -49.64
C ALA A 230 8.67 -19.83 -49.38
N ALA A 231 7.85 -19.17 -48.57
CA ALA A 231 8.25 -17.92 -47.94
C ALA A 231 9.42 -18.20 -46.99
N SER A 232 10.36 -17.25 -46.87
CA SER A 232 11.47 -17.33 -45.91
C SER A 232 10.99 -17.50 -44.45
N SER A 233 9.72 -17.21 -44.18
CA SER A 233 9.04 -17.32 -42.90
C SER A 233 8.00 -18.44 -42.86
N GLU A 234 8.33 -19.69 -43.23
CA GLU A 234 7.64 -20.97 -42.90
C GLU A 234 6.10 -21.12 -43.06
N THR A 235 5.34 -20.11 -43.49
CA THR A 235 3.89 -20.06 -43.27
C THR A 235 3.05 -20.35 -44.51
N GLN A 236 3.68 -20.42 -45.68
CA GLN A 236 3.02 -20.84 -46.92
C GLN A 236 4.00 -21.67 -47.75
N GLU A 237 3.63 -22.93 -47.96
CA GLU A 237 4.33 -23.84 -48.85
C GLU A 237 3.39 -24.27 -49.97
N VAL A 238 3.84 -24.09 -51.21
CA VAL A 238 3.17 -24.66 -52.37
C VAL A 238 4.13 -25.64 -53.01
N THR A 239 3.66 -26.87 -53.19
CA THR A 239 4.38 -27.90 -53.94
C THR A 239 3.67 -28.16 -55.26
N SER A 240 4.45 -28.37 -56.31
CA SER A 240 3.95 -28.79 -57.62
C SER A 240 4.90 -29.82 -58.20
N THR A 241 4.36 -30.88 -58.81
CA THR A 241 5.17 -31.90 -59.49
C THR A 241 5.42 -31.45 -60.93
N ILE A 242 6.67 -31.52 -61.38
CA ILE A 242 7.08 -31.16 -62.73
C ILE A 242 7.90 -32.31 -63.36
N HIS A 243 7.79 -32.48 -64.68
CA HIS A 243 8.56 -33.45 -65.46
C HIS A 243 9.53 -32.73 -66.40
N VAL A 244 10.84 -32.98 -66.27
CA VAL A 244 11.90 -32.43 -67.14
C VAL A 244 12.28 -33.54 -68.12
N PRO A 245 12.15 -33.36 -69.46
CA PRO A 245 12.81 -32.32 -70.25
C PRO A 245 11.83 -31.54 -71.15
N ASP A 246 10.56 -31.52 -70.80
CA ASP A 246 9.51 -30.81 -71.54
C ASP A 246 9.84 -29.31 -71.58
N ASN A 247 9.81 -28.69 -72.77
CA ASN A 247 10.33 -27.35 -73.06
C ASN A 247 9.91 -26.25 -72.04
N ALA A 248 10.75 -26.09 -71.02
CA ALA A 248 11.32 -24.91 -70.35
C ALA A 248 10.46 -23.81 -69.71
N SER A 249 9.12 -23.87 -69.72
CA SER A 249 8.31 -22.89 -68.98
C SER A 249 7.09 -23.53 -68.29
N TYR A 250 7.13 -23.64 -66.97
CA TYR A 250 6.00 -24.09 -66.16
C TYR A 250 5.17 -22.91 -65.66
N ASN A 251 3.84 -22.99 -65.78
CA ASN A 251 2.93 -22.04 -65.15
C ASN A 251 2.41 -22.64 -63.85
N ILE A 252 2.71 -22.01 -62.72
CA ILE A 252 2.27 -22.45 -61.40
C ILE A 252 1.34 -21.39 -60.84
N THR A 253 0.15 -21.80 -60.43
CA THR A 253 -0.79 -20.90 -59.74
C THR A 253 -0.71 -21.13 -58.25
N ILE A 254 -0.40 -20.08 -57.50
CA ILE A 254 -0.50 -20.08 -56.05
C ILE A 254 -1.84 -19.48 -55.66
N ASN A 255 -2.63 -20.27 -54.93
CA ASN A 255 -3.83 -19.78 -54.25
C ASN A 255 -3.43 -19.45 -52.82
N SER A 256 -3.59 -18.19 -52.41
CA SER A 256 -3.41 -17.80 -51.01
C SER A 256 -4.50 -18.49 -50.18
N GLN A 257 -4.12 -19.13 -49.07
CA GLN A 257 -5.10 -19.51 -48.06
C GLN A 257 -5.65 -18.23 -47.44
N GLU A 258 -6.94 -17.96 -47.58
CA GLU A 258 -7.58 -16.86 -46.86
C GLU A 258 -7.36 -16.98 -45.35
N VAL A 259 -7.70 -15.91 -44.63
CA VAL A 259 -7.79 -16.00 -43.16
C VAL A 259 -8.74 -17.14 -42.77
N ALA A 260 -8.55 -17.73 -41.59
CA ALA A 260 -9.52 -18.67 -41.03
C ALA A 260 -10.07 -18.13 -39.69
N VAL A 261 -11.37 -18.31 -39.47
CA VAL A 261 -12.03 -17.97 -38.20
C VAL A 261 -11.92 -19.16 -37.24
N GLY A 262 -11.33 -18.94 -36.07
CA GLY A 262 -11.17 -19.96 -35.04
C GLY A 262 -12.48 -20.31 -34.32
N SER A 263 -12.54 -21.51 -33.75
CA SER A 263 -13.68 -21.96 -32.94
C SER A 263 -13.94 -21.02 -31.76
N GLY A 264 -15.21 -20.75 -31.46
CA GLY A 264 -15.62 -19.84 -30.40
C GLY A 264 -15.48 -18.35 -30.76
N SER A 265 -15.27 -18.03 -32.04
CA SER A 265 -15.41 -16.66 -32.53
C SER A 265 -16.86 -16.22 -32.55
N VAL A 266 -17.08 -14.91 -32.58
CA VAL A 266 -18.41 -14.29 -32.71
C VAL A 266 -19.17 -14.86 -33.90
N GLN A 267 -20.47 -15.11 -33.68
CA GLN A 267 -21.35 -15.65 -34.70
C GLN A 267 -21.47 -14.65 -35.88
N GLY A 268 -21.37 -15.17 -37.10
CA GLY A 268 -21.43 -14.34 -38.33
C GLY A 268 -20.08 -13.84 -38.83
N ALA A 269 -19.00 -14.00 -38.06
CA ALA A 269 -17.64 -13.72 -38.53
C ALA A 269 -17.31 -14.60 -39.74
N THR A 270 -17.00 -13.95 -40.87
CA THR A 270 -16.66 -14.61 -42.13
C THR A 270 -15.25 -14.19 -42.52
N ALA A 271 -14.34 -15.15 -42.66
CA ALA A 271 -13.00 -14.84 -43.14
C ALA A 271 -13.01 -14.53 -44.65
N GLY A 272 -12.05 -13.69 -45.06
CA GLY A 272 -11.73 -13.42 -46.45
C GLY A 272 -10.23 -13.12 -46.60
N ASP A 273 -9.87 -12.49 -47.71
CA ASP A 273 -8.50 -12.07 -47.96
C ASP A 273 -8.09 -10.96 -46.98
N SER A 274 -7.14 -11.28 -46.09
CA SER A 274 -6.55 -10.39 -45.09
C SER A 274 -7.58 -9.68 -44.19
N THR A 275 -8.79 -10.25 -44.11
CA THR A 275 -9.95 -9.63 -43.47
C THR A 275 -10.85 -10.64 -42.77
N ILE A 276 -11.55 -10.20 -41.73
CA ILE A 276 -12.71 -10.90 -41.15
C ILE A 276 -13.88 -9.92 -41.17
N THR A 277 -14.97 -10.30 -41.81
CA THR A 277 -16.18 -9.46 -41.99
C THR A 277 -17.37 -10.03 -41.21
N GLY A 278 -18.52 -9.35 -41.25
CA GLY A 278 -19.74 -9.80 -40.58
C GLY A 278 -19.81 -9.40 -39.10
N LEU A 279 -18.99 -8.44 -38.68
CA LEU A 279 -18.95 -7.93 -37.31
C LEU A 279 -19.97 -6.80 -37.13
N VAL A 280 -20.49 -6.67 -35.91
CA VAL A 280 -21.42 -5.61 -35.52
C VAL A 280 -20.64 -4.32 -35.22
N GLN A 281 -21.01 -3.24 -35.91
CA GLN A 281 -20.49 -1.90 -35.69
C GLN A 281 -20.81 -1.40 -34.26
N GLY A 282 -19.89 -0.66 -33.65
CA GLY A 282 -20.05 -0.06 -32.32
C GLY A 282 -19.65 -0.97 -31.16
N LEU A 283 -19.43 -2.27 -31.39
CA LEU A 283 -18.86 -3.18 -30.40
C LEU A 283 -17.33 -3.11 -30.40
N LYS A 284 -16.74 -3.43 -29.25
CA LYS A 284 -15.30 -3.67 -29.11
C LYS A 284 -15.00 -5.14 -29.34
N TYR A 285 -13.83 -5.46 -29.89
CA TYR A 285 -13.42 -6.83 -30.15
C TYR A 285 -11.98 -7.09 -29.71
N ILE A 286 -11.72 -8.34 -29.31
CA ILE A 286 -10.39 -8.91 -29.14
C ILE A 286 -10.17 -9.97 -30.20
N VAL A 287 -8.97 -9.99 -30.77
CA VAL A 287 -8.53 -11.03 -31.67
C VAL A 287 -7.41 -11.83 -31.00
N THR A 288 -7.49 -13.15 -31.07
CA THR A 288 -6.44 -14.06 -30.59
C THR A 288 -5.81 -14.79 -31.77
N LYS A 289 -4.47 -14.77 -31.83
CA LYS A 289 -3.65 -15.52 -32.79
C LYS A 289 -2.54 -16.25 -32.04
N GLY A 290 -2.62 -17.58 -31.98
CA GLY A 290 -1.69 -18.38 -31.19
C GLY A 290 -1.78 -18.03 -29.69
N THR A 291 -0.71 -17.48 -29.12
CA THR A 291 -0.66 -17.01 -27.72
C THR A 291 -0.77 -15.50 -27.58
N ASN A 292 -0.97 -14.77 -28.69
CA ASN A 292 -1.02 -13.32 -28.69
C ASN A 292 -2.47 -12.82 -28.77
N TYR A 293 -2.73 -11.74 -28.05
CA TYR A 293 -3.99 -11.01 -28.03
C TYR A 293 -3.83 -9.65 -28.70
N TYR A 294 -4.88 -9.19 -29.36
CA TYR A 294 -4.89 -7.94 -30.11
C TYR A 294 -6.21 -7.23 -29.82
N GLY A 295 -6.14 -5.96 -29.41
CA GLY A 295 -7.30 -5.09 -29.38
C GLY A 295 -7.64 -4.67 -30.81
N VAL A 296 -8.90 -4.77 -31.19
CA VAL A 296 -9.36 -4.22 -32.47
C VAL A 296 -9.54 -2.71 -32.32
N LEU A 297 -8.85 -1.95 -33.15
CA LEU A 297 -8.91 -0.49 -33.18
C LEU A 297 -10.17 -0.03 -33.91
N ALA A 298 -10.50 1.25 -33.77
CA ALA A 298 -11.75 1.82 -34.29
C ALA A 298 -11.87 1.67 -35.82
N ASP A 299 -10.75 1.69 -36.55
CA ASP A 299 -10.69 1.54 -38.01
C ASP A 299 -10.70 0.07 -38.47
N GLY A 300 -10.77 -0.89 -37.55
CA GLY A 300 -10.74 -2.32 -37.83
C GLY A 300 -9.33 -2.92 -37.97
N THR A 301 -8.26 -2.15 -37.76
CA THR A 301 -6.91 -2.72 -37.67
C THR A 301 -6.65 -3.32 -36.28
N LEU A 302 -5.59 -4.12 -36.16
CA LEU A 302 -5.18 -4.71 -34.88
C LEU A 302 -4.17 -3.79 -34.16
N SER A 303 -4.25 -3.74 -32.84
CA SER A 303 -3.20 -3.18 -31.99
C SER A 303 -1.87 -3.95 -32.12
N GLU A 304 -0.82 -3.49 -31.43
CA GLU A 304 0.36 -4.32 -31.22
C GLU A 304 0.00 -5.61 -30.45
N ALA A 305 0.74 -6.69 -30.73
CA ALA A 305 0.53 -7.98 -30.09
C ALA A 305 0.80 -7.90 -28.58
N GLN A 306 -0.17 -8.36 -27.78
CA GLN A 306 -0.05 -8.45 -26.33
C GLN A 306 0.05 -9.92 -25.91
N THR A 307 0.84 -10.19 -24.87
CA THR A 307 0.88 -11.51 -24.22
C THR A 307 -0.16 -11.65 -23.11
N ASP A 308 -0.69 -10.51 -22.65
CA ASP A 308 -1.77 -10.40 -21.70
C ASP A 308 -3.06 -9.95 -22.40
N ARG A 309 -4.16 -10.65 -22.13
CA ARG A 309 -5.46 -10.35 -22.71
C ARG A 309 -6.00 -9.02 -22.19
N GLU A 310 -5.82 -8.72 -20.90
CA GLU A 310 -6.34 -7.49 -20.30
C GLU A 310 -5.74 -6.25 -20.96
N ARG A 311 -4.44 -6.27 -21.25
CA ARG A 311 -3.79 -5.18 -21.98
C ARG A 311 -4.34 -4.99 -23.39
N ALA A 312 -4.75 -6.06 -24.07
CA ALA A 312 -5.39 -5.96 -25.39
C ALA A 312 -6.82 -5.40 -25.28
N GLU A 313 -7.55 -5.69 -24.20
CA GLU A 313 -8.89 -5.14 -23.91
C GLU A 313 -8.85 -3.62 -23.72
N ASP A 314 -7.84 -3.10 -23.02
CA ASP A 314 -7.60 -1.66 -22.86
C ASP A 314 -7.37 -0.93 -24.20
N LEU A 315 -6.72 -1.61 -25.15
CA LEU A 315 -6.40 -1.08 -26.47
C LEU A 315 -7.59 -1.17 -27.44
N ALA A 316 -8.58 -2.02 -27.15
CA ALA A 316 -9.73 -2.21 -28.02
C ALA A 316 -10.65 -0.98 -28.03
N ALA A 317 -11.03 -0.55 -29.22
CA ALA A 317 -11.93 0.56 -29.46
C ALA A 317 -13.21 0.08 -30.17
N ALA A 318 -14.29 0.86 -30.03
CA ALA A 318 -15.55 0.53 -30.68
C ALA A 318 -15.35 0.56 -32.21
N LEU A 319 -15.67 -0.54 -32.88
CA LEU A 319 -15.44 -0.70 -34.31
C LEU A 319 -16.34 0.24 -35.10
N THR A 320 -15.77 1.07 -35.98
CA THR A 320 -16.53 2.00 -36.83
C THR A 320 -17.06 1.34 -38.10
N GLY A 321 -16.53 0.19 -38.50
CA GLY A 321 -17.01 -0.62 -39.62
C GLY A 321 -17.61 -1.95 -39.19
N SER A 322 -17.60 -2.92 -40.10
CA SER A 322 -18.07 -4.31 -39.89
C SER A 322 -17.00 -5.36 -40.20
N ALA A 323 -15.73 -4.93 -40.31
CA ALA A 323 -14.61 -5.78 -40.69
C ALA A 323 -13.36 -5.47 -39.88
N ILE A 324 -12.57 -6.51 -39.63
CA ILE A 324 -11.17 -6.42 -39.20
C ILE A 324 -10.31 -6.56 -40.45
N THR A 325 -9.27 -5.73 -40.58
CA THR A 325 -8.39 -5.67 -41.76
C THR A 325 -6.92 -5.76 -41.37
N GLY A 326 -6.05 -5.97 -42.36
CA GLY A 326 -4.60 -6.11 -42.13
C GLY A 326 -4.21 -7.43 -41.48
N LEU A 327 -5.08 -8.45 -41.58
CA LEU A 327 -4.79 -9.80 -41.10
C LEU A 327 -3.83 -10.51 -42.04
N THR A 328 -3.10 -11.50 -41.53
CA THR A 328 -2.20 -12.31 -42.34
C THR A 328 -2.91 -13.58 -42.79
N ASN A 329 -3.03 -13.77 -44.10
CA ASN A 329 -3.53 -14.99 -44.73
C ASN A 329 -2.74 -16.25 -44.30
N GLY A 330 -3.44 -17.39 -44.23
CA GLY A 330 -2.88 -18.66 -43.73
C GLY A 330 -2.88 -18.82 -42.21
N TYR A 331 -3.41 -17.86 -41.45
CA TYR A 331 -3.55 -17.96 -39.99
C TYR A 331 -5.00 -18.09 -39.54
N ILE A 332 -5.18 -18.79 -38.41
CA ILE A 332 -6.44 -18.90 -37.70
C ILE A 332 -6.51 -17.80 -36.64
N TYR A 333 -7.57 -17.00 -36.67
CA TYR A 333 -7.85 -15.95 -35.70
C TYR A 333 -9.16 -16.21 -34.97
N LYS A 334 -9.14 -16.17 -33.64
CA LYS A 334 -10.37 -16.18 -32.84
C LYS A 334 -10.80 -14.75 -32.56
N VAL A 335 -12.04 -14.38 -32.87
CA VAL A 335 -12.58 -13.03 -32.67
C VAL A 335 -13.64 -13.05 -31.59
N GLU A 336 -13.47 -12.30 -30.51
CA GLU A 336 -14.38 -12.23 -29.37
C GLU A 336 -14.94 -10.81 -29.23
N ALA A 337 -16.25 -10.66 -29.06
CA ALA A 337 -16.87 -9.37 -28.76
C ALA A 337 -16.78 -9.09 -27.26
N LEU A 338 -16.31 -7.90 -26.90
CA LEU A 338 -16.31 -7.41 -25.52
C LEU A 338 -17.68 -6.78 -25.23
N THR A 339 -18.55 -7.55 -24.61
CA THR A 339 -19.90 -7.10 -24.22
C THR A 339 -19.95 -6.88 -22.72
N THR A 340 -20.68 -5.85 -22.28
CA THR A 340 -20.86 -5.58 -20.85
C THR A 340 -21.91 -6.52 -20.27
N PRO A 341 -21.75 -7.01 -19.03
CA PRO A 341 -22.79 -7.77 -18.34
C PRO A 341 -24.00 -6.88 -18.03
N ALA A 342 -25.11 -7.50 -17.61
CA ALA A 342 -26.28 -6.75 -17.18
C ALA A 342 -25.96 -5.89 -15.95
N GLU A 343 -26.57 -4.70 -15.85
CA GLU A 343 -26.45 -3.87 -14.66
C GLU A 343 -27.19 -4.53 -13.49
N LEU A 344 -26.47 -4.85 -12.43
CA LEU A 344 -27.04 -5.46 -11.24
C LEU A 344 -27.58 -4.37 -10.31
N LEU A 345 -28.89 -4.36 -10.06
CA LEU A 345 -29.51 -3.43 -9.13
C LEU A 345 -29.21 -3.86 -7.68
N ILE A 346 -28.36 -3.09 -7.02
CA ILE A 346 -27.97 -3.30 -5.63
C ILE A 346 -28.23 -2.07 -4.78
N ASN A 347 -28.70 -2.29 -3.56
CA ASN A 347 -28.78 -1.26 -2.54
C ASN A 347 -27.74 -1.54 -1.44
N PHE A 348 -26.80 -0.62 -1.27
CA PHE A 348 -25.79 -0.69 -0.19
C PHE A 348 -26.28 0.13 1.01
N THR A 349 -26.26 -0.49 2.19
CA THR A 349 -26.63 0.15 3.47
C THR A 349 -25.53 -0.04 4.50
N GLN A 350 -25.60 0.70 5.61
CA GLN A 350 -24.71 0.43 6.76
C GLN A 350 -24.93 -0.99 7.27
N GLY A 351 -23.84 -1.67 7.64
CA GLY A 351 -23.90 -2.96 8.32
C GLY A 351 -24.28 -2.81 9.80
N SER A 352 -24.53 -3.91 10.49
CA SER A 352 -24.95 -3.91 11.89
C SER A 352 -23.80 -3.69 12.88
N THR A 353 -22.56 -3.95 12.45
CA THR A 353 -21.36 -3.85 13.31
C THR A 353 -20.33 -2.84 12.78
N PRO A 354 -19.48 -2.27 13.63
CA PRO A 354 -18.44 -1.35 13.17
C PRO A 354 -17.48 -1.96 12.14
N GLY A 355 -17.13 -1.20 11.10
CA GLY A 355 -16.27 -1.66 10.01
C GLY A 355 -16.98 -2.61 9.02
N THR A 356 -18.31 -2.55 8.97
CA THR A 356 -19.13 -3.38 8.08
C THR A 356 -20.12 -2.55 7.24
N THR A 357 -20.49 -3.11 6.09
CA THR A 357 -21.55 -2.63 5.19
C THR A 357 -22.51 -3.79 4.88
N SER A 358 -23.68 -3.54 4.30
CA SER A 358 -24.61 -4.59 3.86
C SER A 358 -25.08 -4.31 2.44
N ALA A 359 -25.33 -5.36 1.67
CA ALA A 359 -25.81 -5.27 0.30
C ALA A 359 -27.09 -6.08 0.11
N MET A 360 -28.10 -5.45 -0.49
CA MET A 360 -29.32 -6.11 -0.92
C MET A 360 -29.38 -6.16 -2.45
N ALA A 361 -29.61 -7.36 -2.98
CA ALA A 361 -29.70 -7.64 -4.40
C ALA A 361 -30.74 -8.75 -4.65
N ILE A 362 -31.21 -8.88 -5.89
CA ILE A 362 -32.01 -10.03 -6.32
C ILE A 362 -31.29 -10.67 -7.51
N PRO A 363 -30.67 -11.86 -7.35
CA PRO A 363 -30.06 -12.56 -8.48
C PRO A 363 -31.14 -13.04 -9.43
N THR A 364 -30.83 -13.05 -10.72
CA THR A 364 -31.69 -13.63 -11.74
C THR A 364 -31.48 -15.14 -11.84
N ASN A 365 -32.55 -15.88 -12.15
CA ASN A 365 -32.50 -17.25 -12.69
C ASN A 365 -31.48 -18.24 -12.06
N GLY A 366 -31.45 -18.37 -10.72
CA GLY A 366 -30.61 -19.37 -10.05
C GLY A 366 -29.10 -19.08 -10.09
N ASN A 367 -28.71 -17.88 -10.51
CA ASN A 367 -27.35 -17.39 -10.42
C ASN A 367 -26.93 -17.12 -8.96
N THR A 368 -25.63 -17.05 -8.74
CA THR A 368 -25.04 -16.78 -7.42
C THR A 368 -24.46 -15.38 -7.37
N LEU A 369 -24.52 -14.75 -6.20
CA LEU A 369 -23.87 -13.46 -5.96
C LEU A 369 -22.56 -13.65 -5.20
N VAL A 370 -21.52 -12.98 -5.68
CA VAL A 370 -20.21 -12.92 -5.02
C VAL A 370 -19.73 -11.47 -4.98
N TYR A 371 -18.92 -11.12 -4.00
CA TYR A 371 -18.39 -9.77 -3.84
C TYR A 371 -16.87 -9.73 -3.72
N LYS A 372 -16.29 -8.57 -3.99
CA LYS A 372 -14.87 -8.28 -3.83
C LYS A 372 -14.68 -6.92 -3.18
N ILE A 373 -13.80 -6.86 -2.19
CA ILE A 373 -13.37 -5.63 -1.52
C ILE A 373 -11.97 -5.28 -2.02
N SER A 374 -11.68 -4.00 -2.22
CA SER A 374 -10.40 -3.55 -2.75
C SER A 374 -10.01 -2.16 -2.22
N ASN A 375 -8.71 -1.92 -2.16
CA ASN A 375 -8.10 -0.60 -1.91
C ASN A 375 -8.01 0.26 -3.18
N ALA A 376 -8.04 -0.39 -4.35
CA ALA A 376 -8.00 0.21 -5.67
C ALA A 376 -9.35 0.02 -6.39
N GLU A 377 -9.66 0.93 -7.31
CA GLU A 377 -10.88 0.87 -8.10
C GLU A 377 -10.97 -0.45 -8.86
N ILE A 378 -12.16 -1.07 -8.84
CA ILE A 378 -12.38 -2.38 -9.42
C ILE A 378 -12.86 -2.19 -10.86
N ARG A 379 -12.09 -2.70 -11.83
CA ARG A 379 -12.45 -2.66 -13.25
C ARG A 379 -13.78 -3.38 -13.50
N SER A 380 -14.64 -2.78 -14.32
CA SER A 380 -15.85 -3.43 -14.81
C SER A 380 -15.49 -4.66 -15.66
N PRO A 381 -16.05 -5.85 -15.35
CA PRO A 381 -15.83 -7.07 -16.12
C PRO A 381 -16.62 -7.04 -17.43
N TYR A 382 -16.29 -7.97 -18.32
CA TYR A 382 -17.09 -8.31 -19.49
C TYR A 382 -18.00 -9.51 -19.20
N LEU A 383 -19.09 -9.62 -19.99
CA LEU A 383 -20.00 -10.75 -19.95
C LEU A 383 -19.24 -12.03 -20.27
N GLY A 384 -19.36 -13.05 -19.42
CA GLY A 384 -18.67 -14.33 -19.58
C GLY A 384 -17.32 -14.43 -18.86
N ASP A 385 -16.80 -13.33 -18.29
CA ASP A 385 -15.53 -13.35 -17.56
C ASP A 385 -15.61 -14.26 -16.33
N THR A 386 -14.49 -14.89 -15.96
CA THR A 386 -14.34 -15.56 -14.66
C THR A 386 -13.74 -14.62 -13.65
N VAL A 387 -14.29 -14.56 -12.44
CA VAL A 387 -13.79 -13.70 -11.35
C VAL A 387 -13.10 -14.52 -10.26
N THR A 388 -12.00 -13.99 -9.73
CA THR A 388 -11.22 -14.62 -8.65
C THR A 388 -11.04 -13.66 -7.47
N GLY A 389 -10.70 -14.22 -6.30
CA GLY A 389 -10.54 -13.45 -5.06
C GLY A 389 -11.86 -12.85 -4.57
N THR A 390 -12.98 -13.51 -4.86
CA THR A 390 -14.32 -13.12 -4.43
C THR A 390 -14.77 -13.94 -3.22
N SER A 391 -15.74 -13.40 -2.48
CA SER A 391 -16.43 -14.08 -1.38
C SER A 391 -17.92 -14.22 -1.72
N PRO A 392 -18.60 -15.30 -1.29
CA PRO A 392 -20.05 -15.42 -1.47
C PRO A 392 -20.78 -14.26 -0.79
N LEU A 393 -21.76 -13.67 -1.47
CA LEU A 393 -22.61 -12.64 -0.88
C LEU A 393 -23.87 -13.26 -0.28
N ALA A 394 -23.98 -13.25 1.04
CA ALA A 394 -25.24 -13.52 1.74
C ALA A 394 -26.07 -12.22 1.76
N ILE A 395 -27.23 -12.23 1.12
CA ILE A 395 -28.06 -11.03 0.94
C ILE A 395 -28.53 -10.51 2.31
N GLY A 396 -28.29 -9.22 2.57
CA GLY A 396 -28.69 -8.53 3.81
C GLY A 396 -27.75 -8.73 5.00
N GLU A 397 -26.83 -9.69 4.96
CA GLU A 397 -25.83 -9.92 6.00
C GLU A 397 -24.67 -8.90 5.93
N ASP A 398 -23.93 -8.77 7.03
CA ASP A 398 -22.79 -7.87 7.13
C ASP A 398 -21.60 -8.35 6.28
N ILE A 399 -21.10 -7.43 5.46
CA ILE A 399 -19.83 -7.54 4.74
C ILE A 399 -18.75 -6.87 5.60
N SER A 400 -17.87 -7.68 6.16
CA SER A 400 -16.78 -7.24 7.04
C SER A 400 -15.51 -6.83 6.28
N GLY A 401 -14.65 -6.05 6.94
CA GLY A 401 -13.33 -5.69 6.43
C GLY A 401 -13.34 -4.49 5.48
N VAL A 402 -14.42 -3.71 5.49
CA VAL A 402 -14.55 -2.47 4.71
C VAL A 402 -14.17 -1.25 5.55
N ASP A 403 -13.60 -0.25 4.90
CA ASP A 403 -13.35 1.06 5.50
C ASP A 403 -13.33 2.15 4.41
N THR A 404 -13.24 3.43 4.78
CA THR A 404 -13.28 4.55 3.83
C THR A 404 -11.92 4.91 3.20
N VAL A 405 -10.84 4.19 3.54
CA VAL A 405 -9.45 4.52 3.20
C VAL A 405 -8.76 3.37 2.46
N ASN A 406 -8.57 2.24 3.13
CA ASN A 406 -7.86 1.06 2.65
C ASN A 406 -8.77 0.06 1.95
N ASN A 407 -10.06 -0.04 2.27
CA ASN A 407 -10.94 -1.08 1.71
C ASN A 407 -12.27 -0.49 1.24
N LYS A 408 -12.16 0.59 0.46
CA LYS A 408 -13.30 1.46 0.10
C LYS A 408 -14.02 1.10 -1.19
N TYR A 409 -13.50 0.18 -2.00
CA TYR A 409 -14.17 -0.24 -3.22
C TYR A 409 -14.83 -1.60 -2.99
N LEU A 410 -16.13 -1.67 -3.26
CA LEU A 410 -16.92 -2.90 -3.19
C LEU A 410 -17.55 -3.17 -4.55
N ALA A 411 -17.23 -4.33 -5.12
CA ALA A 411 -17.86 -4.84 -6.32
C ALA A 411 -18.69 -6.08 -5.99
N VAL A 412 -19.85 -6.20 -6.63
CA VAL A 412 -20.70 -7.39 -6.57
C VAL A 412 -20.93 -7.91 -7.98
N TYR A 413 -20.72 -9.20 -8.13
CA TYR A 413 -20.87 -9.94 -9.37
C TYR A 413 -22.02 -10.93 -9.21
N GLU A 414 -22.86 -10.99 -10.23
CA GLU A 414 -23.76 -12.11 -10.44
C GLU A 414 -23.08 -13.08 -11.40
N ILE A 415 -22.93 -14.34 -10.98
CA ILE A 415 -22.27 -15.40 -11.74
C ILE A 415 -23.22 -16.56 -12.04
N ASP A 416 -23.09 -17.13 -13.24
CA ASP A 416 -23.85 -18.31 -13.66
C ASP A 416 -23.35 -19.61 -12.99
N GLY A 417 -24.00 -20.74 -13.30
CA GLY A 417 -23.65 -22.05 -12.74
C GLY A 417 -22.24 -22.56 -13.12
N ASN A 418 -21.56 -21.93 -14.07
CA ASN A 418 -20.18 -22.23 -14.46
C ASN A 418 -19.17 -21.22 -13.87
N GLY A 419 -19.64 -20.23 -13.11
CA GLY A 419 -18.80 -19.19 -12.51
C GLY A 419 -18.50 -18.01 -13.44
N HIS A 420 -19.27 -17.83 -14.52
CA HIS A 420 -19.09 -16.71 -15.45
C HIS A 420 -19.96 -15.52 -15.07
N VAL A 421 -19.41 -14.30 -15.17
CA VAL A 421 -20.11 -13.05 -14.86
C VAL A 421 -21.25 -12.81 -15.85
N VAL A 422 -22.44 -12.59 -15.32
CA VAL A 422 -23.66 -12.24 -16.06
C VAL A 422 -24.26 -10.91 -15.61
N GLY A 423 -23.94 -10.45 -14.41
CA GLY A 423 -24.34 -9.15 -13.87
C GLY A 423 -23.24 -8.51 -13.03
N PHE A 424 -23.18 -7.18 -12.98
CA PHE A 424 -22.17 -6.44 -12.23
C PHE A 424 -22.70 -5.14 -11.64
N SER A 425 -22.24 -4.82 -10.42
CA SER A 425 -22.39 -3.51 -9.78
C SER A 425 -21.17 -3.22 -8.93
N SER A 426 -20.81 -1.95 -8.79
CA SER A 426 -19.74 -1.53 -7.88
C SER A 426 -20.06 -0.18 -7.25
N THR A 427 -19.49 0.06 -6.07
CA THR A 427 -19.61 1.33 -5.36
C THR A 427 -18.32 1.69 -4.65
N THR A 428 -18.13 2.99 -4.43
CA THR A 428 -17.13 3.53 -3.50
C THR A 428 -17.82 3.79 -2.17
N LEU A 429 -17.40 3.06 -1.14
CA LEU A 429 -17.93 3.16 0.20
C LEU A 429 -17.55 4.50 0.84
N THR A 430 -18.56 5.15 1.41
CA THR A 430 -18.45 6.37 2.20
C THR A 430 -18.80 6.06 3.67
N SER A 431 -18.59 7.05 4.55
CA SER A 431 -19.00 6.94 5.96
C SER A 431 -20.51 6.71 6.13
N SER A 432 -21.35 7.14 5.18
CA SER A 432 -22.80 6.86 5.22
C SER A 432 -23.15 5.43 4.85
N SER A 433 -22.22 4.66 4.27
CA SER A 433 -22.43 3.26 3.85
C SER A 433 -21.73 2.23 4.74
N ILE A 434 -20.94 2.68 5.73
CA ILE A 434 -20.22 1.83 6.67
C ILE A 434 -20.64 2.18 8.10
N SER A 435 -20.85 1.17 8.94
CA SER A 435 -21.05 1.39 10.37
C SER A 435 -19.72 1.81 11.03
N PRO A 436 -19.63 2.97 11.70
CA PRO A 436 -18.35 3.54 12.14
C PRO A 436 -17.68 2.72 13.26
N ILE A 437 -16.37 2.51 13.15
CA ILE A 437 -15.50 2.03 14.25
C ILE A 437 -15.34 3.15 15.26
N LEU A 438 -16.16 3.11 16.32
CA LEU A 438 -15.99 3.96 17.49
C LEU A 438 -14.93 3.34 18.40
N VAL A 439 -13.67 3.76 18.27
CA VAL A 439 -12.71 3.59 19.38
C VAL A 439 -12.98 4.73 20.34
N GLN A 440 -13.86 4.51 21.32
CA GLN A 440 -14.04 5.48 22.40
C GLN A 440 -12.79 5.42 23.29
N PRO A 441 -12.08 6.54 23.54
CA PRO A 441 -10.96 6.54 24.47
C PRO A 441 -11.46 6.10 25.85
N ALA A 442 -10.63 5.37 26.59
CA ALA A 442 -10.98 5.01 27.96
C ALA A 442 -11.11 6.30 28.80
N THR A 443 -12.00 6.32 29.78
CA THR A 443 -12.12 7.45 30.70
C THR A 443 -11.14 7.28 31.85
N THR A 444 -10.45 8.35 32.25
CA THR A 444 -9.60 8.35 33.43
C THR A 444 -10.42 8.02 34.68
N THR A 445 -9.92 7.09 35.49
CA THR A 445 -10.59 6.66 36.72
C THR A 445 -10.66 7.83 37.71
N ALA A 446 -11.86 8.15 38.20
CA ALA A 446 -12.07 9.26 39.12
C ALA A 446 -11.26 9.09 40.42
N GLY A 447 -10.60 10.16 40.85
CA GLY A 447 -9.89 10.24 42.12
C GLY A 447 -10.76 10.76 43.27
N ALA A 448 -10.10 11.30 44.29
CA ALA A 448 -10.76 11.91 45.43
C ALA A 448 -10.13 13.25 45.81
N ILE A 449 -10.95 14.24 46.12
CA ILE A 449 -10.51 15.54 46.63
C ILE A 449 -10.88 15.69 48.11
N THR A 450 -9.98 16.29 48.89
CA THR A 450 -10.24 16.71 50.28
C THR A 450 -9.72 18.12 50.52
N LEU A 451 -10.29 18.81 51.50
CA LEU A 451 -9.93 20.18 51.86
C LEU A 451 -9.40 20.25 53.29
N SER A 452 -8.33 20.99 53.51
CA SER A 452 -7.74 21.19 54.83
C SER A 452 -7.36 22.67 55.05
N PRO A 453 -8.03 23.37 55.99
CA PRO A 453 -9.26 22.99 56.68
C PRO A 453 -10.47 22.98 55.73
N ALA A 454 -11.52 22.24 56.09
CA ALA A 454 -12.77 22.19 55.29
C ALA A 454 -13.74 23.35 55.57
N ASN A 455 -13.38 24.28 56.46
CA ASN A 455 -14.21 25.41 56.84
C ASN A 455 -13.37 26.61 57.34
N GLY A 456 -14.01 27.77 57.33
CA GLY A 456 -13.45 29.02 57.83
C GLY A 456 -14.53 30.05 58.14
N ASN A 457 -14.16 31.11 58.85
CA ASN A 457 -15.09 32.19 59.20
C ASN A 457 -15.06 33.28 58.13
N ARG A 458 -16.23 33.75 57.71
CA ARG A 458 -16.39 34.87 56.77
C ARG A 458 -15.47 36.04 57.13
N GLY A 459 -14.69 36.51 56.16
CA GLY A 459 -13.79 37.66 56.27
C GLY A 459 -12.44 37.37 56.93
N ALA A 460 -12.22 36.17 57.50
CA ALA A 460 -10.91 35.78 58.02
C ALA A 460 -9.93 35.48 56.88
N SER A 461 -8.63 35.70 57.12
CA SER A 461 -7.57 35.20 56.22
C SER A 461 -7.15 33.79 56.65
N GLN A 462 -7.14 32.84 55.72
CA GLN A 462 -6.85 31.44 56.00
C GLN A 462 -6.08 30.77 54.86
N ASN A 463 -5.21 29.81 55.19
CA ASN A 463 -4.61 28.91 54.20
C ASN A 463 -5.55 27.73 53.95
N ILE A 464 -5.73 27.34 52.70
CA ILE A 464 -6.56 26.20 52.30
C ILE A 464 -5.73 25.27 51.42
N GLU A 465 -5.61 24.02 51.81
CA GLU A 465 -5.01 22.97 50.99
C GLU A 465 -6.12 22.17 50.29
N VAL A 466 -6.06 22.15 48.97
CA VAL A 466 -6.91 21.36 48.08
C VAL A 466 -6.12 20.13 47.67
N ILE A 467 -6.47 18.98 48.24
CA ILE A 467 -5.66 17.75 48.17
C ILE A 467 -6.38 16.76 47.26
N TYR A 468 -5.82 16.48 46.09
CA TYR A 468 -6.29 15.46 45.15
C TYR A 468 -5.48 14.17 45.28
N THR A 469 -6.16 13.03 45.38
CA THR A 469 -5.58 11.68 45.32
C THR A 469 -6.07 11.00 44.03
N PRO A 470 -5.20 10.68 43.06
CA PRO A 470 -5.60 10.09 41.79
C PRO A 470 -6.29 8.73 41.93
N GLY A 471 -7.31 8.47 41.10
CA GLY A 471 -8.00 7.18 41.04
C GLY A 471 -7.17 6.07 40.38
N GLU A 472 -6.18 6.45 39.59
CA GLU A 472 -5.20 5.56 38.93
C GLU A 472 -3.82 6.23 38.82
N THR A 473 -2.79 5.48 38.47
CA THR A 473 -1.43 6.01 38.29
C THR A 473 -1.40 7.01 37.14
N MET A 474 -0.84 8.20 37.38
CA MET A 474 -0.65 9.26 36.40
C MET A 474 0.76 9.21 35.82
N THR A 475 0.89 9.25 34.49
CA THR A 475 2.16 9.34 33.76
C THR A 475 2.06 10.47 32.77
N ASN A 476 2.81 11.55 33.00
CA ASN A 476 2.64 12.83 32.28
C ASN A 476 1.18 13.34 32.28
N GLY A 477 0.47 13.06 33.36
CA GLY A 477 -0.95 13.40 33.49
C GLY A 477 -1.20 14.91 33.57
N THR A 478 -2.46 15.28 33.42
CA THR A 478 -2.95 16.65 33.60
C THR A 478 -4.02 16.69 34.69
N VAL A 479 -3.94 17.66 35.61
CA VAL A 479 -4.93 17.88 36.67
C VAL A 479 -5.47 19.29 36.58
N LEU A 480 -6.80 19.44 36.55
CA LEU A 480 -7.50 20.71 36.53
C LEU A 480 -8.26 20.90 37.83
N PHE A 481 -7.79 21.81 38.68
CA PHE A 481 -8.56 22.31 39.82
C PHE A 481 -9.49 23.41 39.36
N THR A 482 -10.76 23.34 39.75
CA THR A 482 -11.75 24.40 39.57
C THR A 482 -12.15 24.95 40.94
N LEU A 483 -11.87 26.22 41.15
CA LEU A 483 -12.18 26.94 42.37
C LEU A 483 -13.56 27.61 42.24
N PRO A 484 -14.39 27.57 43.29
CA PRO A 484 -15.69 28.25 43.26
C PRO A 484 -15.52 29.78 43.34
N GLU A 485 -16.54 30.50 42.87
CA GLU A 485 -16.58 31.96 42.98
C GLU A 485 -16.34 32.42 44.43
N GLY A 486 -15.52 33.47 44.61
CA GLY A 486 -15.04 33.92 45.91
C GLY A 486 -13.64 33.41 46.26
N PHE A 487 -13.16 32.36 45.61
CA PHE A 487 -11.77 31.91 45.70
C PHE A 487 -11.05 32.10 44.36
N SER A 488 -9.80 32.55 44.43
CA SER A 488 -8.92 32.66 43.26
C SER A 488 -7.49 32.28 43.62
N ALA A 489 -6.84 31.59 42.69
CA ALA A 489 -5.41 31.33 42.71
C ALA A 489 -4.62 32.59 42.30
N ASP A 490 -3.44 32.78 42.89
CA ASP A 490 -2.54 33.91 42.64
C ASP A 490 -1.08 33.44 42.49
N LEU A 491 -0.37 34.07 41.56
CA LEU A 491 1.00 33.71 41.17
C LEU A 491 2.06 34.02 42.23
N THR A 492 1.79 34.95 43.14
CA THR A 492 2.81 35.46 44.06
C THR A 492 2.85 34.69 45.37
N THR A 493 1.74 34.04 45.73
CA THR A 493 1.55 33.45 47.06
C THR A 493 1.19 31.98 47.02
N ASP A 494 0.41 31.54 46.03
CA ASP A 494 -0.07 30.15 46.01
C ASP A 494 0.97 29.21 45.41
N LYS A 495 0.88 27.96 45.86
CA LYS A 495 1.83 26.91 45.51
C LYS A 495 1.13 25.60 45.24
N PHE A 496 1.85 24.67 44.63
CA PHE A 496 1.42 23.29 44.53
C PHE A 496 2.56 22.32 44.91
N LYS A 497 2.20 21.07 45.16
CA LYS A 497 3.11 19.96 45.40
C LYS A 497 2.55 18.70 44.75
N ILE A 498 3.41 17.95 44.06
CA ILE A 498 3.07 16.65 43.45
C ILE A 498 3.78 15.54 44.23
N ALA A 499 3.00 14.58 44.75
CA ALA A 499 3.48 13.47 45.55
C ALA A 499 4.37 13.95 46.73
N ASP A 500 5.53 13.32 46.92
CA ASP A 500 6.51 13.69 47.96
C ASP A 500 7.44 14.83 47.54
N GLY A 501 7.19 15.48 46.40
CA GLY A 501 8.02 16.58 45.88
C GLY A 501 8.05 17.83 46.76
N GLU A 502 8.84 18.82 46.34
CA GLU A 502 8.92 20.12 47.00
C GLU A 502 7.74 21.02 46.61
N GLU A 503 7.38 21.97 47.49
CA GLU A 503 6.40 23.00 47.14
C GLU A 503 6.95 23.89 46.01
N THR A 504 6.18 24.05 44.94
CA THR A 504 6.49 24.86 43.76
C THR A 504 5.51 26.01 43.63
N ALA A 505 5.98 27.21 43.30
CA ALA A 505 5.10 28.36 43.05
C ALA A 505 4.33 28.19 41.74
N LEU A 506 3.08 28.67 41.71
CA LEU A 506 2.30 28.66 40.47
C LEU A 506 2.90 29.61 39.42
N ASN A 507 2.74 29.26 38.15
CA ASN A 507 3.12 30.11 37.02
C ASN A 507 1.89 30.59 36.21
N GLN A 508 2.12 31.56 35.32
CA GLN A 508 1.05 32.24 34.58
C GLN A 508 0.26 31.30 33.65
N GLU A 509 0.87 30.22 33.17
CA GLU A 509 0.25 29.24 32.26
C GLU A 509 -0.63 28.25 33.01
N GLU A 510 -0.32 27.98 34.27
CA GLU A 510 -1.11 27.10 35.14
C GLU A 510 -2.41 27.77 35.60
N ILE A 511 -2.44 29.10 35.70
CA ILE A 511 -3.62 29.84 36.19
C ILE A 511 -4.50 30.29 35.03
N GLY A 512 -5.74 29.81 35.00
CA GLY A 512 -6.77 30.19 34.04
C GLY A 512 -7.99 30.86 34.66
N ASN A 513 -8.89 31.35 33.81
CA ASN A 513 -10.20 31.89 34.17
C ASN A 513 -10.15 32.88 35.36
N ASN A 514 -9.25 33.87 35.30
CA ASN A 514 -9.04 34.88 36.35
C ASN A 514 -8.75 34.28 37.74
N GLY A 515 -7.99 33.19 37.80
CA GLY A 515 -7.65 32.50 39.05
C GLY A 515 -8.66 31.43 39.47
N GLN A 516 -9.75 31.23 38.75
CA GLN A 516 -10.74 30.21 39.09
C GLN A 516 -10.36 28.80 38.65
N THR A 517 -9.33 28.65 37.80
CA THR A 517 -8.82 27.33 37.42
C THR A 517 -7.31 27.26 37.58
N VAL A 518 -6.82 26.12 38.03
CA VAL A 518 -5.39 25.79 38.06
C VAL A 518 -5.17 24.48 37.32
N THR A 519 -4.40 24.51 36.24
CA THR A 519 -4.06 23.35 35.42
C THR A 519 -2.60 22.98 35.66
N LEU A 520 -2.36 21.77 36.16
CA LEU A 520 -1.02 21.21 36.33
C LEU A 520 -0.78 20.14 35.27
N THR A 521 0.30 20.27 34.49
CA THR A 521 0.72 19.27 33.49
C THR A 521 1.93 18.48 33.99
N ASP A 522 2.37 17.47 33.23
CA ASP A 522 3.53 16.63 33.54
C ASP A 522 3.45 15.95 34.92
N VAL A 523 2.22 15.66 35.35
CA VAL A 523 1.93 15.07 36.65
C VAL A 523 2.28 13.58 36.63
N ASN A 524 3.26 13.22 37.46
CA ASN A 524 3.67 11.83 37.66
C ASN A 524 3.40 11.44 39.12
N ALA A 525 2.33 10.65 39.34
CA ALA A 525 1.82 10.36 40.67
C ALA A 525 1.19 8.95 40.74
N SER A 526 1.35 8.27 41.87
CA SER A 526 0.67 7.00 42.14
C SER A 526 -0.72 7.23 42.75
N THR A 527 -1.55 6.19 42.83
CA THR A 527 -2.86 6.24 43.52
C THR A 527 -2.78 6.53 45.02
N SER A 528 -1.60 6.38 45.62
CA SER A 528 -1.35 6.73 47.02
C SER A 528 -0.71 8.12 47.20
N SER A 529 -0.38 8.80 46.10
CA SER A 529 0.28 10.11 46.13
C SER A 529 -0.74 11.23 46.20
N ALA A 530 -0.45 12.28 46.98
CA ALA A 530 -1.26 13.49 47.03
C ALA A 530 -0.74 14.54 46.03
N ILE A 531 -1.65 15.20 45.33
CA ILE A 531 -1.40 16.41 44.54
C ILE A 531 -2.09 17.55 45.27
N VAL A 532 -1.31 18.48 45.82
CA VAL A 532 -1.80 19.50 46.73
C VAL A 532 -1.70 20.86 46.06
N LEU A 533 -2.82 21.56 45.91
CA LEU A 533 -2.88 22.98 45.60
C LEU A 533 -3.08 23.75 46.91
N LYS A 534 -2.16 24.66 47.23
CA LYS A 534 -2.14 25.42 48.47
C LYS A 534 -2.48 26.88 48.21
N LEU A 535 -3.67 27.27 48.63
CA LEU A 535 -4.19 28.63 48.56
C LEU A 535 -3.79 29.37 49.85
N ILE A 536 -2.89 30.34 49.76
CA ILE A 536 -2.27 31.00 50.92
C ILE A 536 -2.98 32.32 51.23
N ASN A 537 -3.27 32.54 52.52
CA ASN A 537 -3.85 33.75 53.10
C ASN A 537 -5.10 34.26 52.37
N LYS A 538 -5.99 33.34 51.97
CA LYS A 538 -7.24 33.70 51.29
C LYS A 538 -8.24 34.30 52.27
N THR A 539 -8.84 35.43 51.89
CA THR A 539 -9.97 35.99 52.61
C THR A 539 -11.19 35.12 52.36
N ILE A 540 -11.75 34.54 53.43
CA ILE A 540 -12.92 33.69 53.33
C ILE A 540 -14.14 34.52 52.88
N PRO A 541 -14.84 34.13 51.79
CA PRO A 541 -16.00 34.85 51.27
C PRO A 541 -17.22 34.87 52.21
N ASP A 542 -18.34 35.42 51.74
CA ASP A 542 -19.61 35.44 52.46
C ASP A 542 -20.04 34.04 52.94
N ALA A 543 -20.91 33.98 53.94
CA ALA A 543 -21.35 32.72 54.52
C ALA A 543 -22.11 31.88 53.47
N ASN A 544 -21.52 30.77 53.04
CA ASN A 544 -22.08 29.86 52.05
C ASN A 544 -21.28 28.54 52.01
N THR A 545 -21.78 27.57 51.24
CA THR A 545 -21.03 26.38 50.85
C THR A 545 -20.39 26.58 49.48
N TYR A 546 -19.08 26.39 49.39
CA TYR A 546 -18.27 26.61 48.22
C TYR A 546 -17.69 25.28 47.72
N ASN A 547 -18.11 24.84 46.53
CA ASN A 547 -17.70 23.53 46.00
C ASN A 547 -16.46 23.64 45.13
N PHE A 548 -15.36 23.09 45.62
CA PHE A 548 -14.15 22.85 44.85
C PHE A 548 -14.33 21.59 44.02
N LYS A 549 -13.76 21.59 42.81
CA LYS A 549 -13.75 20.43 41.92
C LYS A 549 -12.36 20.18 41.38
N VAL A 550 -12.11 18.94 41.02
CA VAL A 550 -10.92 18.54 40.29
C VAL A 550 -11.31 17.59 39.16
N ALA A 551 -10.67 17.69 38.01
CA ALA A 551 -10.74 16.67 36.97
C ALA A 551 -9.32 16.30 36.57
N ALA A 552 -9.10 15.06 36.14
CA ALA A 552 -7.77 14.61 35.75
C ALA A 552 -7.79 13.80 34.45
N ASP A 553 -6.69 13.91 33.72
CA ASP A 553 -6.36 13.06 32.58
C ASP A 553 -5.06 12.31 32.92
N SER A 554 -5.13 10.99 33.07
CA SER A 554 -4.04 10.20 33.68
C SER A 554 -2.81 10.04 32.79
N ASP A 555 -2.94 10.20 31.48
CA ASP A 555 -1.86 10.11 30.49
C ASP A 555 -1.54 11.44 29.78
N GLY A 556 -2.14 12.54 30.27
CA GLY A 556 -1.96 13.88 29.74
C GLY A 556 -2.87 14.16 28.55
N LEU A 557 -2.86 15.39 28.06
CA LEU A 557 -3.74 15.80 26.96
C LEU A 557 -3.49 14.95 25.71
N GLY A 558 -4.48 14.14 25.32
CA GLY A 558 -4.33 13.19 24.22
C GLY A 558 -5.62 12.51 23.78
N THR A 559 -5.47 11.41 23.02
CA THR A 559 -6.60 10.59 22.51
C THR A 559 -6.66 9.20 23.13
N ALA A 560 -5.71 8.84 23.99
CA ALA A 560 -5.65 7.53 24.61
C ALA A 560 -6.62 7.42 25.80
N LYS A 561 -6.73 8.48 26.61
CA LYS A 561 -7.81 8.63 27.59
C LYS A 561 -8.54 9.97 27.50
N THR A 562 -9.70 10.01 28.15
CA THR A 562 -10.48 11.23 28.41
C THR A 562 -10.42 11.59 29.88
N TRP A 563 -10.69 12.87 30.19
CA TRP A 563 -10.82 13.40 31.54
C TRP A 563 -11.78 12.60 32.40
N SER A 564 -11.47 12.49 33.70
CA SER A 564 -12.45 12.11 34.71
C SER A 564 -13.60 13.13 34.76
N ALA A 565 -14.75 12.72 35.30
CA ALA A 565 -15.97 13.55 35.28
C ALA A 565 -15.88 14.81 36.15
N GLY A 566 -14.98 14.85 37.14
CA GLY A 566 -14.88 15.96 38.09
C GLY A 566 -16.12 16.13 38.97
N THR A 567 -16.80 15.02 39.25
CA THR A 567 -18.02 14.94 40.07
C THR A 567 -17.83 13.98 41.24
N GLU A 568 -18.82 13.94 42.13
CA GLU A 568 -18.85 13.02 43.28
C GLU A 568 -17.60 13.15 44.17
N THR A 569 -16.73 12.13 44.20
CA THR A 569 -15.51 12.10 45.01
C THR A 569 -14.48 13.14 44.58
N GLU A 570 -14.60 13.67 43.36
CA GLU A 570 -13.77 14.76 42.85
C GLU A 570 -14.38 16.15 43.10
N SER A 571 -15.38 16.26 44.00
CA SER A 571 -15.86 17.53 44.52
C SER A 571 -15.88 17.55 46.05
N ALA A 572 -15.39 18.64 46.64
CA ALA A 572 -15.42 18.86 48.08
C ALA A 572 -15.96 20.25 48.43
N ALA A 573 -16.77 20.29 49.49
CA ALA A 573 -17.39 21.50 50.00
C ALA A 573 -16.52 22.18 51.05
N PHE A 574 -16.23 23.45 50.85
CA PHE A 574 -15.72 24.35 51.88
C PHE A 574 -16.88 25.14 52.49
N VAL A 575 -17.01 25.15 53.80
CA VAL A 575 -18.08 25.89 54.49
C VAL A 575 -17.54 27.20 55.04
N SER A 576 -18.00 28.32 54.48
CA SER A 576 -17.81 29.64 55.08
C SER A 576 -18.90 29.87 56.12
N MET A 577 -18.50 29.98 57.39
CA MET A 577 -19.41 30.22 58.50
C MET A 577 -19.70 31.72 58.65
N PRO A 578 -20.94 32.10 59.02
CA PRO A 578 -21.25 33.48 59.33
C PRO A 578 -20.42 33.97 60.52
N THR A 579 -20.07 35.24 60.51
CA THR A 579 -19.52 35.93 61.67
C THR A 579 -20.65 36.67 62.37
N CYS A 580 -20.89 36.35 63.65
CA CYS A 580 -21.82 37.09 64.49
C CYS A 580 -21.08 38.29 65.10
N VAL A 581 -21.69 39.47 65.01
CA VAL A 581 -21.21 40.68 65.66
C VAL A 581 -22.15 41.01 66.79
N ILE A 582 -21.67 40.88 68.01
CA ILE A 582 -22.40 41.26 69.21
C ILE A 582 -21.96 42.68 69.56
N SER A 583 -22.90 43.62 69.50
CA SER A 583 -22.67 45.01 69.87
C SER A 583 -23.57 45.40 71.02
N GLY A 584 -23.07 46.30 71.86
CA GLY A 584 -23.82 46.79 73.01
C GLY A 584 -23.19 48.01 73.66
N ARG A 585 -23.79 48.43 74.78
CA ARG A 585 -23.29 49.56 75.56
C ARG A 585 -23.26 49.22 77.04
N VAL A 586 -22.21 49.64 77.70
CA VAL A 586 -22.10 49.68 79.15
C VAL A 586 -22.62 51.03 79.61
N ASN A 587 -23.79 51.05 80.26
CA ASN A 587 -24.37 52.26 80.81
C ASN A 587 -23.82 52.50 82.20
N ASN A 588 -23.07 53.60 82.35
CA ASN A 588 -22.55 54.05 83.63
C ASN A 588 -23.23 55.38 84.01
N PRO A 589 -24.30 55.35 84.83
CA PRO A 589 -25.05 56.56 85.20
C PRO A 589 -24.24 57.56 86.02
N ASN A 590 -23.07 57.17 86.54
CA ASN A 590 -22.24 57.99 87.44
C ASN A 590 -21.07 58.72 86.74
N GLY A 591 -20.92 58.60 85.41
CA GLY A 591 -19.92 59.34 84.64
C GLY A 591 -18.45 58.92 84.87
N VAL A 592 -18.20 57.71 85.38
CA VAL A 592 -16.84 57.19 85.61
C VAL A 592 -16.21 56.72 84.30
N VAL A 593 -14.94 57.08 84.09
CA VAL A 593 -14.14 56.71 82.91
C VAL A 593 -13.82 55.21 82.94
N LEU A 594 -14.27 54.45 81.93
CA LEU A 594 -14.07 52.99 81.79
C LEU A 594 -12.67 52.61 81.23
N SER A 595 -11.67 53.44 81.47
CA SER A 595 -10.29 53.27 80.98
C SER A 595 -9.67 51.99 81.56
N GLY A 596 -9.26 51.06 80.69
CA GLY A 596 -8.62 49.80 81.09
C GLY A 596 -9.57 48.61 81.29
N CYS A 597 -10.86 48.76 81.02
CA CYS A 597 -11.82 47.65 80.96
C CYS A 597 -11.92 47.08 79.54
N GLY A 598 -12.16 45.79 79.41
CA GLY A 598 -12.53 45.10 78.17
C GLY A 598 -13.85 44.34 78.33
N VAL A 599 -14.31 43.72 77.25
CA VAL A 599 -15.44 42.78 77.30
C VAL A 599 -15.01 41.40 76.83
N SER A 600 -15.61 40.37 77.42
CA SER A 600 -15.43 38.98 77.02
C SER A 600 -16.78 38.34 76.76
N LEU A 601 -16.79 37.38 75.83
CA LEU A 601 -17.89 36.47 75.60
C LEU A 601 -17.47 35.11 76.15
N GLU A 602 -18.26 34.55 77.05
CA GLU A 602 -18.03 33.22 77.62
C GLU A 602 -19.19 32.28 77.28
N SER A 603 -18.89 30.99 77.13
CA SER A 603 -19.90 29.94 76.97
C SER A 603 -20.72 29.74 78.25
N ALA A 604 -21.84 29.03 78.16
CA ALA A 604 -22.64 28.66 79.34
C ALA A 604 -21.83 27.88 80.42
N GLY A 605 -20.72 27.25 80.05
CA GLY A 605 -19.77 26.59 80.96
C GLY A 605 -18.67 27.49 81.54
N GLY A 606 -18.67 28.79 81.22
CA GLY A 606 -17.68 29.77 81.67
C GLY A 606 -16.35 29.76 80.90
N ALA A 607 -16.28 29.09 79.75
CA ALA A 607 -15.08 29.12 78.90
C ALA A 607 -15.06 30.39 78.04
N LEU A 608 -13.92 31.07 77.98
CA LEU A 608 -13.75 32.25 77.12
C LEU A 608 -13.89 31.87 75.63
N ILE A 609 -14.86 32.49 74.94
CA ILE A 609 -15.13 32.34 73.51
C ILE A 609 -14.42 33.43 72.71
N ALA A 610 -14.59 34.69 73.10
CA ALA A 610 -14.03 35.83 72.37
C ALA A 610 -13.77 37.02 73.29
N LEU A 611 -12.87 37.91 72.88
CA LEU A 611 -12.64 39.21 73.51
C LEU A 611 -13.16 40.31 72.58
N GLY A 612 -13.77 41.34 73.15
CA GLY A 612 -14.20 42.52 72.43
C GLY A 612 -13.54 43.79 72.96
N THR A 613 -13.56 44.81 72.11
CA THR A 613 -13.03 46.13 72.44
C THR A 613 -14.12 46.95 73.10
N LEU A 614 -13.83 47.53 74.27
CA LEU A 614 -14.68 48.52 74.92
C LEU A 614 -14.14 49.92 74.62
N ASN A 615 -14.98 50.73 73.97
CA ASN A 615 -14.67 52.11 73.65
C ASN A 615 -14.88 53.02 74.88
N ALA A 616 -14.22 54.18 74.89
CA ALA A 616 -14.30 55.13 75.98
C ALA A 616 -15.72 55.71 76.22
N ASP A 617 -16.60 55.64 75.23
CA ASP A 617 -18.01 56.07 75.30
C ASP A 617 -18.96 54.98 75.86
N GLY A 618 -18.39 53.84 76.26
CA GLY A 618 -19.08 52.68 76.81
C GLY A 618 -19.61 51.70 75.76
N THR A 619 -19.44 51.96 74.45
CA THR A 619 -19.84 51.00 73.41
C THR A 619 -18.83 49.85 73.30
N TYR A 620 -19.30 48.66 72.98
CA TYR A 620 -18.42 47.52 72.71
C TYR A 620 -18.86 46.72 71.49
N THR A 621 -17.89 46.02 70.89
CA THR A 621 -18.12 45.08 69.79
C THR A 621 -17.32 43.81 70.03
N ILE A 622 -17.99 42.67 69.96
CA ILE A 622 -17.40 41.34 70.01
C ILE A 622 -17.72 40.65 68.68
N ILE A 623 -16.70 40.12 68.01
CA ILE A 623 -16.87 39.31 66.80
C ILE A 623 -16.69 37.85 67.20
N THR A 624 -17.68 37.01 66.92
CA THR A 624 -17.68 35.59 67.28
C THR A 624 -18.16 34.73 66.11
N PRO A 625 -17.60 33.53 65.90
CA PRO A 625 -18.01 32.64 64.82
C PRO A 625 -19.28 31.83 65.12
N PHE A 626 -19.82 31.90 66.35
CA PHE A 626 -20.96 31.10 66.75
C PHE A 626 -22.29 31.84 66.55
N GLN A 627 -23.28 31.14 65.99
CA GLN A 627 -24.70 31.49 66.04
C GLN A 627 -25.42 30.41 66.88
N ASP A 628 -26.37 30.82 67.71
CA ASP A 628 -27.31 29.97 68.45
C ASP A 628 -26.78 29.26 69.72
N GLU A 629 -25.75 29.81 70.38
CA GLU A 629 -25.33 29.37 71.71
C GLU A 629 -25.70 30.40 72.79
N ILE A 630 -26.17 29.95 73.97
CA ILE A 630 -26.38 30.85 75.11
C ILE A 630 -25.00 31.23 75.63
N CYS A 631 -24.67 32.51 75.49
CA CYS A 631 -23.39 33.07 75.90
C CYS A 631 -23.60 34.17 76.94
N THR A 632 -22.61 34.37 77.79
CA THR A 632 -22.59 35.47 78.78
C THR A 632 -21.57 36.49 78.33
N VAL A 633 -22.00 37.76 78.23
CA VAL A 633 -21.06 38.87 78.03
C VAL A 633 -20.62 39.38 79.40
N LYS A 634 -19.31 39.45 79.64
CA LYS A 634 -18.73 39.94 80.90
C LYS A 634 -17.79 41.12 80.67
N LEU A 635 -17.90 42.10 81.55
CA LEU A 635 -16.87 43.14 81.74
C LEU A 635 -15.66 42.54 82.44
N ILE A 636 -14.48 42.76 81.87
CA ILE A 636 -13.21 42.28 82.42
C ILE A 636 -12.28 43.48 82.68
N GLY A 637 -11.67 43.54 83.86
CA GLY A 637 -10.79 44.64 84.26
C GLY A 637 -11.01 45.12 85.69
N SER A 638 -10.12 45.98 86.17
CA SER A 638 -10.11 46.50 87.54
C SER A 638 -11.13 47.64 87.70
N TYR A 639 -12.39 47.30 87.96
CA TYR A 639 -13.42 48.25 88.42
C TYR A 639 -13.74 47.98 89.89
N SER A 640 -13.70 49.03 90.72
CA SER A 640 -14.08 48.95 92.14
C SER A 640 -15.59 49.19 92.30
N GLY A 641 -16.38 48.21 91.91
CA GLY A 641 -17.85 48.20 92.01
C GLY A 641 -18.40 46.90 91.43
N SER A 642 -19.51 46.41 91.96
CA SER A 642 -20.17 45.12 91.67
C SER A 642 -20.05 44.61 90.22
N SER A 643 -19.64 43.35 90.02
CA SER A 643 -19.65 42.69 88.71
C SER A 643 -21.05 42.16 88.38
N ASP A 644 -21.86 42.93 87.67
CA ASP A 644 -23.16 42.47 87.18
C ASP A 644 -22.98 41.60 85.92
N ASN A 645 -23.50 40.36 85.95
CA ASN A 645 -23.47 39.42 84.83
C ASN A 645 -24.78 39.50 84.03
N ILE A 646 -24.70 39.51 82.69
CA ILE A 646 -25.88 39.46 81.82
C ILE A 646 -25.82 38.21 80.94
N ASN A 647 -26.84 37.36 81.08
CA ASN A 647 -27.03 36.17 80.25
C ASN A 647 -27.82 36.51 78.99
N ILE A 648 -27.36 36.02 77.84
CA ILE A 648 -27.84 36.48 76.54
C ILE A 648 -28.08 35.27 75.63
N ASN A 649 -29.24 35.24 74.98
CA ASN A 649 -29.55 34.25 73.95
C ASN A 649 -29.28 34.85 72.56
N THR A 650 -28.42 34.23 71.75
CA THR A 650 -27.77 34.87 70.59
C THR A 650 -28.60 34.95 69.31
N GLU A 651 -29.88 34.55 69.33
CA GLU A 651 -30.80 34.67 68.21
C GLU A 651 -31.24 36.14 68.00
N ASN A 652 -30.50 36.89 67.16
CA ASN A 652 -30.75 38.28 66.73
C ASN A 652 -30.68 39.38 67.80
N LEU A 653 -29.47 39.91 68.05
CA LEU A 653 -29.25 41.00 69.00
C LEU A 653 -28.40 42.12 68.41
N THR A 654 -28.95 43.33 68.38
CA THR A 654 -28.21 44.54 67.98
C THR A 654 -27.98 45.54 69.11
N ASP A 655 -28.52 45.34 70.32
CA ASP A 655 -28.36 46.29 71.43
C ASP A 655 -28.46 45.60 72.79
N ILE A 656 -27.31 45.25 73.38
CA ILE A 656 -27.23 44.73 74.75
C ILE A 656 -26.73 45.82 75.68
N ASN A 657 -27.55 46.19 76.67
CA ASN A 657 -27.18 47.15 77.70
C ASN A 657 -26.67 46.44 78.96
N ILE A 658 -25.43 46.72 79.35
CA ILE A 658 -24.89 46.32 80.66
C ILE A 658 -25.04 47.50 81.61
N ASN A 659 -25.91 47.38 82.61
CA ASN A 659 -26.04 48.37 83.66
C ASN A 659 -25.14 47.97 84.82
N ILE A 660 -24.26 48.89 85.23
CA ILE A 660 -23.46 48.73 86.44
C ILE A 660 -24.17 49.52 87.54
N HIS A 661 -24.58 48.85 88.62
CA HIS A 661 -25.17 49.52 89.79
C HIS A 661 -24.14 50.07 90.78
#